data_AF-A0A7J8XBJ1-F1
#
_entry.id   AF-A0A7J8XBJ1-F1
#
_cell.length_a   1.000
_cell.length_b   1.000
_cell.length_c   1.000
_cell.angle_alpha   90.00
_cell.angle_beta   90.00
_cell.angle_gamma   90.00
#
_symmetry.space_group_name_H-M   'P 1'
#
loop_
_entity.id
_entity.type
_entity.pdbx_description
1 polymer ?
#
loop_
_entity_poly.entity_id
_entity_poly.type
_entity_poly.pdbx_seq_one_letter_code
_entity_poly.pdbx_strand_id
1 'polypeptide(L)'
;MEVTQVLLNAQSIDGTVRKNAEESLKQFQEQNLPGFLLSLSGELANEEKPVETRKLAGLILKNALDAKEEHRKFELVQRWLSLDGNAKSQIKAGLLKTLSSPVSDARSTASQVIAKVAGIELPHKQWPELVGSLLSNVHQLPAHAKQATLETLGYLCEEVSPDVIDQDQVNKILTAVVQGMSASEGNTDVRLAATRALYNALGFAQANFSNDMERDYLMRVVCEATLSPEVRIRQAAFECLVSISSTYYEKLAPYIQDIFNITAKAVREDEEPVALQAIEFWSSICDEEIDILEEYGGDFTGDSDIPCFYFIKQAIPALVPMLLETLLKQEEDQDQDEGAWNIAMAGGTCLGLVARTVGDDIVPLVVPFIEENVTKPDWRQREAATYAFGSILEGPSPAKLIPLVNVALNFMLSALTKDPNSHVKDTTAWTLGRIFEFLHGSAVDSPIITQANCQQIVAVLLQSMKDTPNVAEKACGALYFLAQGYEEVGPSSPLTPFFQEIVQSLLTVTHREDARESRLRTAAYETLNEVVRCSTDETAPLVLQLVPVIIMELHNTVEGQKLSSDEREKQSELQGLLCGCLQVIIQKLGSSESTKYLFLQYADQIMGLFLSVFACRSATVHEEAMLAIGALAYATGPDFAKY
;
A
#
# COMPACT_ATOMS: atom_id res chain seq x y z
N MET A 1 12.28 5.88 -43.24
CA MET A 1 11.06 6.67 -42.93
C MET A 1 11.49 7.76 -41.99
N GLU A 2 11.16 9.03 -42.23
CA GLU A 2 11.38 10.08 -41.23
C GLU A 2 10.30 9.92 -40.15
N VAL A 3 10.69 9.49 -38.95
CA VAL A 3 9.75 9.08 -37.89
C VAL A 3 9.15 10.27 -37.12
N THR A 4 9.80 11.44 -37.18
CA THR A 4 9.43 12.67 -36.45
C THR A 4 7.95 13.03 -36.61
N GLN A 5 7.44 13.09 -37.85
CA GLN A 5 6.05 13.49 -38.08
C GLN A 5 5.06 12.46 -37.53
N VAL A 6 5.39 11.17 -37.59
CA VAL A 6 4.54 10.10 -37.05
C VAL A 6 4.49 10.21 -35.52
N LEU A 7 5.62 10.51 -34.87
CA LEU A 7 5.69 10.73 -33.42
C LEU A 7 4.96 12.00 -32.97
N LEU A 8 4.97 13.07 -33.76
CA LEU A 8 4.14 14.25 -33.50
C LEU A 8 2.66 13.91 -33.60
N ASN A 9 2.26 13.17 -34.64
CA ASN A 9 0.87 12.77 -34.84
C ASN A 9 0.37 11.83 -33.73
N ALA A 10 1.24 10.96 -33.19
CA ALA A 10 0.95 10.08 -32.06
C ALA A 10 0.68 10.84 -30.74
N GLN A 11 1.00 12.14 -30.69
CA GLN A 11 0.72 13.01 -29.55
C GLN A 11 -0.46 13.96 -29.80
N SER A 12 -1.16 13.80 -30.93
CA SER A 12 -2.30 14.64 -31.29
C SER A 12 -3.46 14.48 -30.30
N ILE A 13 -4.16 15.59 -30.05
CA ILE A 13 -5.43 15.63 -29.30
C ILE A 13 -6.55 14.97 -30.13
N ASP A 14 -6.43 14.98 -31.46
CA ASP A 14 -7.35 14.27 -32.35
C ASP A 14 -7.07 12.75 -32.29
N GLY A 15 -8.02 12.02 -31.72
CA GLY A 15 -7.93 10.57 -31.54
C GLY A 15 -7.80 9.77 -32.84
N THR A 16 -8.30 10.29 -33.96
CA THR A 16 -8.16 9.62 -35.27
C THR A 16 -6.75 9.79 -35.81
N VAL A 17 -6.19 11.00 -35.72
CA VAL A 17 -4.79 11.27 -36.10
C VAL A 17 -3.83 10.43 -35.25
N ARG A 18 -4.07 10.39 -33.94
CA ARG A 18 -3.27 9.59 -33.01
C ARG A 18 -3.32 8.11 -33.32
N LYS A 19 -4.52 7.54 -33.50
CA LYS A 19 -4.70 6.11 -33.81
C LYS A 19 -4.02 5.72 -35.12
N ASN A 20 -4.13 6.55 -36.16
CA ASN A 20 -3.46 6.28 -37.44
C ASN A 20 -1.93 6.29 -37.30
N ALA A 21 -1.38 7.17 -36.45
CA ALA A 21 0.05 7.21 -36.17
C ALA A 21 0.52 5.98 -35.38
N GLU A 22 -0.23 5.56 -34.36
CA GLU A 22 0.03 4.33 -33.60
C GLU A 22 0.02 3.08 -34.50
N GLU A 23 -0.97 2.96 -35.39
CA GLU A 23 -1.04 1.87 -36.37
C GLU A 23 0.16 1.91 -37.34
N SER A 24 0.59 3.10 -37.77
CA SER A 24 1.77 3.26 -38.64
C SER A 24 3.06 2.83 -37.95
N LEU A 25 3.24 3.18 -36.67
CA LEU A 25 4.39 2.75 -35.87
C LEU A 25 4.40 1.23 -35.68
N LYS A 26 3.23 0.64 -35.38
CA LYS A 26 3.07 -0.81 -35.24
C LYS A 26 3.41 -1.54 -36.54
N GLN A 27 2.90 -1.08 -37.68
CA GLN A 27 3.22 -1.64 -38.98
C GLN A 27 4.72 -1.55 -39.30
N PHE A 28 5.37 -0.43 -38.99
CA PHE A 28 6.82 -0.29 -39.21
C PHE A 28 7.61 -1.27 -38.33
N GLN A 29 7.25 -1.43 -37.05
CA GLN A 29 7.86 -2.39 -36.13
C GLN A 29 7.71 -3.84 -36.61
N GLU A 30 6.55 -4.20 -37.18
CA GLU A 30 6.27 -5.54 -37.70
C GLU A 30 7.02 -5.84 -39.00
N GLN A 31 7.12 -4.85 -39.91
CA GLN A 31 7.75 -5.03 -41.22
C GLN A 31 9.28 -4.96 -41.17
N ASN A 32 9.85 -4.09 -40.34
CA ASN A 32 11.30 -3.89 -40.25
C ASN A 32 11.71 -3.46 -38.84
N LEU A 33 11.78 -4.43 -37.92
CA LEU A 33 12.18 -4.19 -36.55
C LEU A 33 13.57 -3.50 -36.41
N PRO A 34 14.65 -3.95 -37.08
CA PRO A 34 15.95 -3.28 -36.96
C PRO A 34 15.89 -1.81 -37.39
N GLY A 35 15.25 -1.53 -38.53
CA GLY A 35 15.09 -0.16 -39.03
C GLY A 35 14.21 0.71 -38.13
N PHE A 36 13.17 0.13 -37.53
CA PHE A 36 12.32 0.80 -36.56
C PHE A 36 13.10 1.23 -35.32
N LEU A 37 13.83 0.31 -34.68
CA LEU A 37 14.61 0.60 -33.47
C LEU A 37 15.75 1.60 -33.74
N LEU A 38 16.44 1.47 -34.88
CA LEU A 38 17.45 2.44 -35.30
C LEU A 38 16.86 3.84 -35.53
N SER A 39 15.67 3.93 -36.11
CA SER A 39 14.99 5.22 -36.33
C SER A 39 14.62 5.89 -35.01
N LEU A 40 14.13 5.13 -34.03
CA LEU A 40 13.79 5.65 -32.70
C LEU A 40 15.03 6.09 -31.91
N SER A 41 16.09 5.27 -31.91
CA SER A 41 17.36 5.61 -31.26
C SER A 41 18.00 6.84 -31.91
N GLY A 42 17.95 6.94 -33.24
CA GLY A 42 18.43 8.09 -34.00
C GLY A 42 17.64 9.37 -33.72
N GLU A 43 16.31 9.28 -33.61
CA GLU A 43 15.46 10.41 -33.22
C GLU A 43 15.84 10.89 -31.80
N LEU A 44 15.90 9.98 -30.82
CA LEU A 44 16.26 10.29 -29.44
C LEU A 44 17.63 10.96 -29.31
N ALA A 45 18.62 10.49 -30.07
CA ALA A 45 20.01 10.98 -30.03
C ALA A 45 20.27 12.27 -30.81
N ASN A 46 19.29 12.77 -31.57
CA ASN A 46 19.46 13.96 -32.41
C ASN A 46 19.00 15.23 -31.68
N GLU A 47 19.94 16.14 -31.40
CA GLU A 47 19.67 17.42 -30.71
C GLU A 47 18.83 18.41 -31.52
N GLU A 48 18.72 18.23 -32.84
CA GLU A 48 17.93 19.09 -33.72
C GLU A 48 16.45 18.69 -33.76
N LYS A 49 16.10 17.53 -33.18
CA LYS A 49 14.72 17.03 -33.16
C LYS A 49 13.93 17.59 -31.97
N PRO A 50 12.60 17.76 -32.11
CA PRO A 50 11.76 18.27 -31.01
C PRO A 50 11.86 17.42 -29.74
N VAL A 51 11.81 18.06 -28.57
CA VAL A 51 11.98 17.38 -27.28
C VAL A 51 10.92 16.30 -27.07
N GLU A 52 9.68 16.61 -27.43
CA GLU A 52 8.54 15.70 -27.32
C GLU A 52 8.69 14.45 -28.21
N THR A 53 9.25 14.56 -29.42
CA THR A 53 9.46 13.39 -30.28
C THR A 53 10.64 12.56 -29.80
N ARG A 54 11.70 13.20 -29.30
CA ARG A 54 12.84 12.50 -28.69
C ARG A 54 12.40 11.66 -27.49
N LYS A 55 11.65 12.26 -26.56
CA LYS A 55 11.09 11.58 -25.40
C LYS A 55 10.19 10.42 -25.82
N LEU A 56 9.23 10.65 -26.71
CA LEU A 56 8.33 9.60 -27.17
C LEU A 56 9.08 8.47 -27.89
N ALA A 57 10.08 8.80 -28.72
CA ALA A 57 10.89 7.80 -29.41
C ALA A 57 11.61 6.86 -28.42
N GLY A 58 12.22 7.43 -27.37
CA GLY A 58 12.86 6.65 -26.33
C GLY A 58 11.88 5.81 -25.50
N LEU A 59 10.67 6.32 -25.21
CA LEU A 59 9.62 5.54 -24.54
C LEU A 59 9.13 4.37 -25.38
N ILE A 60 8.90 4.57 -26.68
CA ILE A 60 8.53 3.48 -27.60
C ILE A 60 9.67 2.47 -27.71
N LEU A 61 10.93 2.95 -27.76
CA LEU A 61 12.10 2.08 -27.78
C LEU A 61 12.19 1.24 -26.51
N LYS A 62 11.96 1.82 -25.33
CA LYS A 62 11.88 1.09 -24.05
C LYS A 62 10.80 0.02 -24.08
N ASN A 63 9.59 0.38 -24.53
CA ASN A 63 8.45 -0.55 -24.61
C ASN A 63 8.63 -1.65 -25.66
N ALA A 64 9.61 -1.52 -26.57
CA ALA A 64 10.01 -2.58 -27.48
C ALA A 64 10.99 -3.59 -26.85
N LEU A 65 11.47 -3.33 -25.63
CA LEU A 65 12.43 -4.16 -24.89
C LEU A 65 11.82 -4.82 -23.65
N ASP A 66 10.74 -4.26 -23.11
CA ASP A 66 10.18 -4.67 -21.82
C ASP A 66 8.65 -4.69 -21.82
N ALA A 67 8.08 -5.51 -20.95
CA ALA A 67 6.64 -5.62 -20.73
C ALA A 67 6.34 -6.08 -19.30
N LYS A 68 5.17 -5.69 -18.77
CA LYS A 68 4.70 -6.15 -17.45
C LYS A 68 4.41 -7.65 -17.43
N GLU A 69 3.94 -8.20 -18.55
CA GLU A 69 3.63 -9.62 -18.69
C GLU A 69 4.89 -10.41 -19.05
N GLU A 70 5.25 -11.39 -18.22
CA GLU A 70 6.51 -12.16 -18.36
C GLU A 70 6.65 -12.85 -19.72
N HIS A 71 5.56 -13.45 -20.23
CA HIS A 71 5.59 -14.08 -21.55
C HIS A 71 5.89 -13.08 -22.67
N ARG A 72 5.26 -11.90 -22.61
CA ARG A 72 5.50 -10.84 -23.59
C ARG A 72 6.92 -10.27 -23.45
N LYS A 73 7.41 -10.10 -22.21
CA LYS A 73 8.78 -9.68 -21.93
C LYS A 73 9.76 -10.65 -22.59
N PHE A 74 9.59 -11.95 -22.36
CA PHE A 74 10.41 -12.99 -22.98
C PHE A 74 10.43 -12.89 -24.52
N GLU A 75 9.28 -12.71 -25.17
CA GLU A 75 9.22 -12.51 -26.63
C GLU A 75 10.03 -11.29 -27.10
N LEU A 76 9.89 -10.14 -26.40
CA LEU A 76 10.61 -8.91 -26.73
C LEU A 76 12.13 -9.08 -26.55
N VAL A 77 12.54 -9.74 -25.47
CA VAL A 77 13.95 -10.08 -25.21
C VAL A 77 14.52 -10.95 -26.34
N GLN A 78 13.82 -12.01 -26.75
CA GLN A 78 14.27 -12.86 -27.86
C GLN A 78 14.36 -12.08 -29.18
N ARG A 79 13.40 -11.18 -29.45
CA ARG A 79 13.44 -10.32 -30.64
C ARG A 79 14.66 -9.41 -30.62
N TRP A 80 14.99 -8.77 -29.49
CA TRP A 80 16.22 -7.98 -29.36
C TRP A 80 17.46 -8.82 -29.59
N LEU A 81 17.57 -9.99 -28.93
CA LEU A 81 18.73 -10.87 -29.05
C LEU A 81 18.97 -11.34 -30.49
N SER A 82 17.90 -11.51 -31.28
CA SER A 82 17.96 -11.88 -32.69
C SER A 82 18.44 -10.78 -33.65
N LEU A 83 18.53 -9.52 -33.20
CA LEU A 83 18.99 -8.40 -34.03
C LEU A 83 20.46 -8.56 -34.41
N ASP A 84 20.82 -8.01 -35.58
CA ASP A 84 22.19 -7.99 -36.04
C ASP A 84 23.08 -7.12 -35.13
N GLY A 85 24.34 -7.54 -34.96
CA GLY A 85 25.27 -6.88 -34.05
C GLY A 85 25.57 -5.43 -34.43
N ASN A 86 25.46 -5.06 -35.71
CA ASN A 86 25.71 -3.69 -36.16
C ASN A 86 24.56 -2.75 -35.76
N ALA A 87 23.31 -3.17 -35.93
CA ALA A 87 22.15 -2.42 -35.46
C ALA A 87 22.18 -2.24 -33.94
N LYS A 88 22.45 -3.31 -33.18
CA LYS A 88 22.64 -3.22 -31.72
C LYS A 88 23.72 -2.21 -31.36
N SER A 89 24.89 -2.30 -31.98
CA SER A 89 26.02 -1.39 -31.69
C SER A 89 25.69 0.08 -31.97
N GLN A 90 24.98 0.37 -33.08
CA GLN A 90 24.55 1.72 -33.41
C GLN A 90 23.52 2.27 -32.41
N ILE A 91 22.54 1.46 -32.01
CA ILE A 91 21.55 1.84 -31.00
C ILE A 91 22.26 2.14 -29.67
N LYS A 92 23.12 1.23 -29.20
CA LYS A 92 23.90 1.37 -27.96
C LYS A 92 24.74 2.65 -27.97
N ALA A 93 25.45 2.93 -29.07
CA ALA A 93 26.24 4.15 -29.21
C ALA A 93 25.37 5.43 -29.21
N GLY A 94 24.22 5.41 -29.88
CA GLY A 94 23.26 6.52 -29.87
C GLY A 94 22.73 6.82 -28.48
N LEU A 95 22.38 5.77 -27.71
CA LEU A 95 21.93 5.89 -26.33
C LEU A 95 23.00 6.48 -25.42
N LEU A 96 24.22 5.94 -25.44
CA LEU A 96 25.34 6.45 -24.63
C LEU A 96 25.68 7.91 -24.97
N LYS A 97 25.64 8.29 -26.25
CA LYS A 97 25.81 9.68 -26.67
C LYS A 97 24.72 10.59 -26.11
N THR A 98 23.47 10.10 -26.07
CA THR A 98 22.32 10.87 -25.58
C THR A 98 22.45 11.24 -24.11
N LEU A 99 23.18 10.46 -23.29
CA LEU A 99 23.46 10.83 -21.90
C LEU A 99 24.19 12.17 -21.74
N SER A 100 24.86 12.67 -22.78
CA SER A 100 25.51 14.00 -22.76
C SER A 100 24.62 15.14 -23.27
N SER A 101 23.40 14.85 -23.73
CA SER A 101 22.44 15.84 -24.25
C SER A 101 22.17 16.94 -23.23
N PRO A 102 22.00 18.23 -23.61
CA PRO A 102 21.51 19.26 -22.69
C PRO A 102 20.02 19.07 -22.31
N VAL A 103 19.24 18.28 -23.05
CA VAL A 103 17.81 18.07 -22.81
C VAL A 103 17.56 16.98 -21.75
N SER A 104 16.98 17.37 -20.61
CA SER A 104 16.74 16.46 -19.47
C SER A 104 15.89 15.24 -19.84
N ASP A 105 14.76 15.47 -20.53
CA ASP A 105 13.84 14.41 -20.94
C ASP A 105 14.51 13.37 -21.86
N ALA A 106 15.40 13.81 -22.75
CA ALA A 106 16.14 12.90 -23.63
C ALA A 106 17.15 12.05 -22.84
N ARG A 107 17.90 12.66 -21.91
CA ARG A 107 18.87 11.95 -21.06
C ARG A 107 18.21 10.93 -20.13
N SER A 108 17.16 11.31 -19.43
CA SER A 108 16.46 10.39 -18.51
C SER A 108 15.81 9.24 -19.28
N THR A 109 15.19 9.51 -20.44
CA THR A 109 14.64 8.44 -21.29
C THR A 109 15.75 7.51 -21.81
N ALA A 110 16.90 8.05 -22.23
CA ALA A 110 18.04 7.22 -22.64
C ALA A 110 18.57 6.35 -21.49
N SER A 111 18.62 6.88 -20.27
CA SER A 111 19.02 6.14 -19.07
C SER A 111 18.13 4.91 -18.83
N GLN A 112 16.81 5.07 -18.94
CA GLN A 112 15.85 3.96 -18.84
C GLN A 112 16.04 2.92 -19.95
N VAL A 113 16.24 3.35 -21.20
CA VAL A 113 16.46 2.41 -22.31
C VAL A 113 17.77 1.65 -22.14
N ILE A 114 18.84 2.32 -21.69
CA ILE A 114 20.13 1.68 -21.43
C ILE A 114 19.99 0.59 -20.38
N ALA A 115 19.29 0.87 -19.27
CA ALA A 115 19.04 -0.14 -18.23
C ALA A 115 18.30 -1.37 -18.78
N LYS A 116 17.24 -1.18 -19.58
CA LYS A 116 16.52 -2.31 -20.21
C LYS A 116 17.38 -3.11 -21.19
N VAL A 117 18.21 -2.43 -22.00
CA VAL A 117 19.17 -3.15 -22.87
C VAL A 117 20.23 -3.87 -22.02
N ALA A 118 20.68 -3.29 -20.91
CA ALA A 118 21.64 -3.91 -20.00
C ALA A 118 21.07 -5.19 -19.33
N GLY A 119 19.82 -5.14 -18.86
CA GLY A 119 19.09 -6.30 -18.34
C GLY A 119 18.99 -7.45 -19.33
N ILE A 120 18.99 -7.15 -20.63
CA ILE A 120 19.01 -8.15 -21.70
C ILE A 120 20.45 -8.62 -22.00
N GLU A 121 21.38 -7.70 -22.25
CA GLU A 121 22.69 -8.04 -22.84
C GLU A 121 23.77 -8.45 -21.84
N LEU A 122 23.75 -7.94 -20.60
CA LEU A 122 24.76 -8.28 -19.61
C LEU A 122 24.73 -9.76 -19.19
N PRO A 123 23.56 -10.39 -18.92
CA PRO A 123 23.50 -11.83 -18.65
C PRO A 123 24.07 -12.70 -19.78
N HIS A 124 23.99 -12.19 -21.02
CA HIS A 124 24.54 -12.85 -22.22
C HIS A 124 25.95 -12.38 -22.60
N LYS A 125 26.60 -11.53 -21.79
CA LYS A 125 27.94 -10.95 -22.03
C LYS A 125 28.06 -10.23 -23.39
N GLN A 126 26.97 -9.61 -23.87
CA GLN A 126 26.92 -8.90 -25.17
C GLN A 126 27.21 -7.40 -25.06
N TRP A 127 27.32 -6.85 -23.84
CA TRP A 127 27.71 -5.46 -23.60
C TRP A 127 28.71 -5.26 -22.43
N PRO A 128 29.85 -5.98 -22.42
CA PRO A 128 30.80 -5.96 -21.29
C PRO A 128 31.42 -4.59 -21.00
N GLU A 129 31.47 -3.69 -21.98
CA GLU A 129 32.06 -2.36 -21.88
C GLU A 129 31.13 -1.30 -21.26
N LEU A 130 29.86 -1.63 -20.99
CA LEU A 130 28.85 -0.67 -20.52
C LEU A 130 29.26 0.02 -19.21
N VAL A 131 29.55 -0.77 -18.17
CA VAL A 131 29.88 -0.23 -16.84
C VAL A 131 31.13 0.64 -16.90
N GLY A 132 32.19 0.19 -17.59
CA GLY A 132 33.40 0.98 -17.79
C GLY A 132 33.15 2.29 -18.53
N SER A 133 32.22 2.29 -19.51
CA SER A 133 31.84 3.49 -20.25
C SER A 133 31.08 4.48 -19.37
N LEU A 134 30.14 4.01 -18.55
CA LEU A 134 29.41 4.86 -17.60
C LEU A 134 30.35 5.45 -16.55
N LEU A 135 31.25 4.64 -15.97
CA LEU A 135 32.19 5.14 -14.96
C LEU A 135 33.15 6.21 -15.49
N SER A 136 33.58 6.11 -16.75
CA SER A 136 34.45 7.13 -17.34
C SER A 136 33.75 8.49 -17.53
N ASN A 137 32.44 8.48 -17.76
CA ASN A 137 31.60 9.67 -17.91
C ASN A 137 31.47 10.49 -16.61
N VAL A 138 31.49 9.84 -15.44
CA VAL A 138 31.30 10.50 -14.13
C VAL A 138 32.40 11.55 -13.85
N HIS A 139 33.62 11.32 -14.33
CA HIS A 139 34.75 12.20 -14.03
C HIS A 139 35.02 13.30 -15.07
N GLN A 140 34.54 13.13 -16.30
CA GLN A 140 35.03 13.91 -17.46
C GLN A 140 33.96 14.80 -18.10
N LEU A 141 32.71 14.73 -17.64
CA LEU A 141 31.58 15.37 -18.32
C LEU A 141 30.95 16.52 -17.50
N PRO A 142 30.20 17.42 -18.17
CA PRO A 142 29.40 18.45 -17.50
C PRO A 142 28.37 17.86 -16.52
N ALA A 143 27.92 18.67 -15.56
CA ALA A 143 27.07 18.22 -14.45
C ALA A 143 25.81 17.45 -14.91
N HIS A 144 25.15 17.89 -15.96
CA HIS A 144 23.94 17.24 -16.49
C HIS A 144 24.20 15.83 -17.04
N ALA A 145 25.40 15.57 -17.55
CA ALA A 145 25.81 14.27 -18.05
C ALA A 145 26.26 13.35 -16.91
N LYS A 146 26.91 13.90 -15.88
CA LYS A 146 27.17 13.16 -14.63
C LYS A 146 25.87 12.69 -13.97
N GLN A 147 24.90 13.59 -13.87
CA GLN A 147 23.56 13.29 -13.34
C GLN A 147 22.93 12.11 -14.08
N ALA A 148 22.84 12.18 -15.42
CA ALA A 148 22.25 11.11 -16.23
C ALA A 148 23.03 9.80 -16.15
N THR A 149 24.35 9.87 -16.02
CA THR A 149 25.21 8.69 -15.86
C THR A 149 24.93 7.99 -14.53
N LEU A 150 24.82 8.74 -13.43
CA LEU A 150 24.49 8.20 -12.11
C LEU A 150 23.07 7.62 -12.08
N GLU A 151 22.10 8.31 -12.68
CA GLU A 151 20.73 7.80 -12.88
C GLU A 151 20.74 6.47 -13.66
N THR A 152 21.53 6.39 -14.75
CA THR A 152 21.70 5.15 -15.53
C THR A 152 22.32 4.03 -14.71
N LEU A 153 23.33 4.32 -13.87
CA LEU A 153 23.93 3.33 -12.98
C LEU A 153 22.92 2.81 -11.94
N GLY A 154 22.10 3.70 -11.38
CA GLY A 154 21.01 3.32 -10.48
C GLY A 154 19.99 2.39 -11.16
N TYR A 155 19.48 2.76 -12.34
CA TYR A 155 18.54 1.91 -13.08
C TYR A 155 19.16 0.58 -13.53
N LEU A 156 20.46 0.56 -13.80
CA LEU A 156 21.18 -0.67 -14.12
C LEU A 156 21.23 -1.62 -12.91
N CYS A 157 21.45 -1.11 -11.70
CA CYS A 157 21.39 -1.92 -10.48
C CYS A 157 19.97 -2.38 -10.12
N GLU A 158 18.93 -1.66 -10.54
CA GLU A 158 17.55 -2.10 -10.35
C GLU A 158 17.15 -3.21 -11.34
N GLU A 159 17.63 -3.11 -12.59
CA GLU A 159 17.20 -4.01 -13.68
C GLU A 159 18.00 -5.32 -13.75
N VAL A 160 19.26 -5.30 -13.35
CA VAL A 160 20.19 -6.42 -13.54
C VAL A 160 20.30 -7.22 -12.24
N SER A 161 20.46 -8.54 -12.31
CA SER A 161 20.75 -9.35 -11.12
C SER A 161 22.20 -9.09 -10.63
N PRO A 162 22.45 -9.02 -9.30
CA PRO A 162 23.79 -8.87 -8.73
C PRO A 162 24.81 -9.89 -9.26
N ASP A 163 24.38 -11.12 -9.54
CA ASP A 163 25.25 -12.22 -10.00
C ASP A 163 25.81 -12.01 -11.43
N VAL A 164 25.23 -11.07 -12.18
CA VAL A 164 25.61 -10.81 -13.58
C VAL A 164 26.81 -9.86 -13.67
N ILE A 165 27.02 -9.01 -12.66
CA ILE A 165 28.05 -7.98 -12.66
C ILE A 165 29.17 -8.40 -11.71
N ASP A 166 30.41 -8.39 -12.19
CA ASP A 166 31.57 -8.75 -11.37
C ASP A 166 31.71 -7.81 -10.16
N GLN A 167 32.08 -8.35 -9.00
CA GLN A 167 32.19 -7.59 -7.74
C GLN A 167 33.11 -6.35 -7.85
N ASP A 168 34.20 -6.42 -8.62
CA ASP A 168 35.07 -5.26 -8.86
C ASP A 168 34.34 -4.12 -9.58
N GLN A 169 33.42 -4.43 -10.48
CA GLN A 169 32.57 -3.43 -11.13
C GLN A 169 31.55 -2.86 -10.15
N VAL A 170 30.93 -3.70 -9.32
CA VAL A 170 30.01 -3.24 -8.25
C VAL A 170 30.70 -2.24 -7.33
N ASN A 171 31.92 -2.56 -6.85
CA ASN A 171 32.70 -1.66 -6.00
C ASN A 171 32.97 -0.31 -6.67
N LYS A 172 33.24 -0.30 -7.98
CA LYS A 172 33.45 0.93 -8.75
C LYS A 172 32.17 1.74 -8.94
N ILE A 173 31.04 1.07 -9.16
CA ILE A 173 29.72 1.71 -9.24
C ILE A 173 29.41 2.41 -7.91
N LEU A 174 29.50 1.68 -6.79
CA LEU A 174 29.27 2.26 -5.46
C LEU A 174 30.23 3.40 -5.17
N THR A 175 31.51 3.27 -5.53
CA THR A 175 32.49 4.37 -5.38
C THR A 175 32.06 5.62 -6.13
N ALA A 176 31.63 5.49 -7.39
CA ALA A 176 31.18 6.62 -8.20
C ALA A 176 29.91 7.26 -7.65
N VAL A 177 28.96 6.43 -7.20
CA VAL A 177 27.70 6.87 -6.57
C VAL A 177 27.98 7.65 -5.28
N VAL A 178 28.77 7.09 -4.38
CA VAL A 178 29.12 7.73 -3.09
C VAL A 178 29.91 9.02 -3.30
N GLN A 179 30.81 9.06 -4.29
CA GLN A 179 31.48 10.31 -4.67
C GLN A 179 30.51 11.37 -5.19
N GLY A 180 29.50 10.97 -5.95
CA GLY A 180 28.43 11.86 -6.43
C GLY A 180 27.55 12.41 -5.31
N MET A 181 27.35 11.66 -4.23
CA MET A 181 26.58 12.09 -3.05
C MET A 181 27.32 13.10 -2.16
N SER A 182 28.66 13.00 -2.14
CA SER A 182 29.56 13.78 -1.29
C SER A 182 29.22 15.27 -1.28
N ALA A 183 29.36 15.90 -0.10
CA ALA A 183 29.23 17.35 0.05
C ALA A 183 30.24 18.15 -0.81
N SER A 184 31.30 17.51 -1.31
CA SER A 184 32.24 18.12 -2.26
C SER A 184 31.69 18.29 -3.68
N GLU A 185 30.61 17.58 -4.05
CA GLU A 185 29.95 17.77 -5.35
C GLU A 185 29.05 19.02 -5.27
N GLY A 186 29.42 20.06 -6.02
CA GLY A 186 28.76 21.36 -5.95
C GLY A 186 27.38 21.40 -6.64
N ASN A 187 27.04 20.40 -7.45
CA ASN A 187 25.77 20.35 -8.16
C ASN A 187 24.71 19.52 -7.42
N THR A 188 23.63 20.18 -6.99
CA THR A 188 22.50 19.56 -6.27
C THR A 188 21.83 18.44 -7.06
N ASP A 189 21.63 18.60 -8.38
CA ASP A 189 20.97 17.58 -9.20
C ASP A 189 21.84 16.31 -9.33
N VAL A 190 23.15 16.46 -9.41
CA VAL A 190 24.10 15.34 -9.39
C VAL A 190 24.05 14.63 -8.04
N ARG A 191 24.07 15.36 -6.92
CA ARG A 191 23.95 14.76 -5.58
C ARG A 191 22.63 14.02 -5.39
N LEU A 192 21.53 14.59 -5.86
CA LEU A 192 20.21 13.94 -5.80
C LEU A 192 20.19 12.65 -6.65
N ALA A 193 20.68 12.72 -7.89
CA ALA A 193 20.76 11.54 -8.76
C ALA A 193 21.65 10.44 -8.16
N ALA A 194 22.78 10.82 -7.55
CA ALA A 194 23.66 9.90 -6.85
C ALA A 194 22.96 9.23 -5.66
N THR A 195 22.25 10.01 -4.84
CA THR A 195 21.54 9.48 -3.66
C THR A 195 20.47 8.46 -4.07
N ARG A 196 19.69 8.77 -5.11
CA ARG A 196 18.71 7.83 -5.68
C ARG A 196 19.36 6.61 -6.33
N ALA A 197 20.50 6.79 -6.98
CA ALA A 197 21.27 5.69 -7.54
C ALA A 197 21.80 4.75 -6.44
N LEU A 198 22.16 5.27 -5.27
CA LEU A 198 22.53 4.43 -4.13
C LEU A 198 21.35 3.58 -3.67
N TYR A 199 20.16 4.17 -3.49
CA TYR A 199 18.95 3.43 -3.12
C TYR A 199 18.74 2.22 -4.05
N ASN A 200 18.77 2.43 -5.37
CA ASN A 200 18.64 1.34 -6.35
C ASN A 200 19.82 0.35 -6.33
N ALA A 201 21.01 0.77 -5.89
CA ALA A 201 22.21 -0.06 -5.84
C ALA A 201 22.37 -0.83 -4.51
N LEU A 202 21.50 -0.63 -3.52
CA LEU A 202 21.61 -1.32 -2.24
C LEU A 202 21.51 -2.84 -2.40
N GLY A 203 20.66 -3.36 -3.29
CA GLY A 203 20.60 -4.81 -3.58
C GLY A 203 21.92 -5.41 -4.09
N PHE A 204 22.83 -4.59 -4.62
CA PHE A 204 24.16 -5.01 -5.10
C PHE A 204 25.25 -4.88 -4.02
N ALA A 205 24.98 -4.19 -2.91
CA ALA A 205 26.01 -3.79 -1.95
C ALA A 205 26.28 -4.86 -0.86
N GLN A 206 25.81 -6.09 -1.00
CA GLN A 206 25.87 -7.11 0.05
C GLN A 206 27.31 -7.42 0.50
N ALA A 207 28.24 -7.60 -0.45
CA ALA A 207 29.65 -7.81 -0.14
C ALA A 207 30.29 -6.57 0.51
N ASN A 208 29.85 -5.37 0.13
CA ASN A 208 30.33 -4.11 0.67
C ASN A 208 29.84 -3.88 2.12
N PHE A 209 28.57 -4.19 2.41
CA PHE A 209 28.02 -4.15 3.77
C PHE A 209 28.63 -5.24 4.67
N SER A 210 29.11 -6.34 4.08
CA SER A 210 29.87 -7.37 4.81
C SER A 210 31.29 -6.93 5.18
N ASN A 211 31.84 -5.88 4.55
CA ASN A 211 33.14 -5.31 4.86
C ASN A 211 32.98 -4.06 5.73
N ASP A 212 33.47 -4.10 6.97
CA ASP A 212 33.31 -3.02 7.94
C ASP A 212 33.77 -1.65 7.42
N MET A 213 34.90 -1.58 6.71
CA MET A 213 35.44 -0.32 6.20
C MET A 213 34.58 0.29 5.09
N GLU A 214 34.06 -0.56 4.19
CA GLU A 214 33.21 -0.11 3.08
C GLU A 214 31.82 0.26 3.58
N ARG A 215 31.27 -0.54 4.52
CA ARG A 215 30.02 -0.24 5.22
C ARG A 215 30.08 1.08 5.98
N ASP A 216 31.13 1.30 6.78
CA ASP A 216 31.33 2.55 7.53
C ASP A 216 31.35 3.76 6.59
N TYR A 217 32.01 3.61 5.43
CA TYR A 217 32.08 4.67 4.44
C TYR A 217 30.71 4.96 3.80
N LEU A 218 29.95 3.92 3.41
CA LEU A 218 28.60 4.05 2.88
C LEU A 218 27.66 4.71 3.89
N MET A 219 27.60 4.18 5.11
CA MET A 219 26.74 4.69 6.18
C MET A 219 27.05 6.15 6.50
N ARG A 220 28.33 6.52 6.57
CA ARG A 220 28.74 7.90 6.79
C ARG A 220 28.22 8.83 5.70
N VAL A 221 28.38 8.48 4.42
CA VAL A 221 27.93 9.35 3.33
C VAL A 221 26.40 9.46 3.27
N VAL A 222 25.67 8.38 3.56
CA VAL A 222 24.20 8.43 3.70
C VAL A 222 23.80 9.37 4.85
N CYS A 223 24.40 9.20 6.04
CA CYS A 223 24.10 10.05 7.20
C CYS A 223 24.53 11.51 7.01
N GLU A 224 25.58 11.79 6.25
CA GLU A 224 25.94 13.16 5.87
C GLU A 224 24.91 13.76 4.90
N ALA A 225 24.35 12.95 3.99
CA ALA A 225 23.35 13.39 3.02
C ALA A 225 21.99 13.72 3.67
N THR A 226 21.63 13.08 4.79
CA THR A 226 20.42 13.45 5.57
C THR A 226 20.53 14.85 6.21
N LEU A 227 21.73 15.44 6.26
CA LEU A 227 21.96 16.81 6.75
C LEU A 227 22.04 17.85 5.63
N SER A 228 21.75 17.47 4.39
CA SER A 228 21.78 18.37 3.24
C SER A 228 20.80 19.54 3.41
N PRO A 229 21.13 20.77 2.96
CA PRO A 229 20.18 21.88 2.95
C PRO A 229 18.99 21.64 2.01
N GLU A 230 19.13 20.71 1.06
CA GLU A 230 18.14 20.42 0.02
C GLU A 230 17.21 19.28 0.44
N VAL A 231 15.92 19.60 0.56
CA VAL A 231 14.84 18.68 0.99
C VAL A 231 14.85 17.36 0.24
N ARG A 232 14.94 17.44 -1.09
CA ARG A 232 14.91 16.26 -1.98
C ARG A 232 16.10 15.32 -1.75
N ILE A 233 17.25 15.84 -1.35
CA ILE A 233 18.41 15.02 -1.00
C ILE A 233 18.21 14.39 0.37
N ARG A 234 17.71 15.13 1.36
CA ARG A 234 17.40 14.57 2.69
C ARG A 234 16.40 13.44 2.58
N GLN A 235 15.30 13.65 1.89
CA GLN A 235 14.27 12.63 1.65
C GLN A 235 14.88 11.37 1.02
N ALA A 236 15.63 11.51 -0.09
CA ALA A 236 16.27 10.37 -0.75
C ALA A 236 17.31 9.66 0.15
N ALA A 237 18.00 10.40 1.03
CA ALA A 237 18.95 9.81 1.96
C ALA A 237 18.24 9.02 3.08
N PHE A 238 17.09 9.48 3.56
CA PHE A 238 16.26 8.69 4.49
C PHE A 238 15.61 7.48 3.78
N GLU A 239 15.21 7.59 2.51
CA GLU A 239 14.80 6.42 1.69
C GLU A 239 15.93 5.37 1.62
N CYS A 240 17.20 5.79 1.47
CA CYS A 240 18.34 4.87 1.58
C CYS A 240 18.42 4.24 2.98
N LEU A 241 18.26 5.01 4.07
CA LEU A 241 18.31 4.44 5.43
C LEU A 241 17.20 3.41 5.67
N VAL A 242 15.97 3.67 5.19
CA VAL A 242 14.84 2.73 5.24
C VAL A 242 15.17 1.43 4.52
N SER A 243 15.69 1.51 3.28
CA SER A 243 16.08 0.32 2.54
C SER A 243 17.26 -0.42 3.20
N ILE A 244 18.22 0.31 3.79
CA ILE A 244 19.32 -0.28 4.55
C ILE A 244 18.79 -1.00 5.80
N SER A 245 17.79 -0.48 6.51
CA SER A 245 17.24 -1.15 7.68
C SER A 245 16.62 -2.51 7.34
N SER A 246 15.84 -2.60 6.27
CA SER A 246 15.23 -3.88 5.87
C SER A 246 16.24 -4.84 5.25
N THR A 247 17.23 -4.34 4.52
CA THR A 247 18.19 -5.22 3.80
C THR A 247 19.35 -5.68 4.68
N TYR A 248 19.76 -4.85 5.64
CA TYR A 248 21.00 -5.00 6.40
C TYR A 248 20.82 -4.78 7.90
N TYR A 249 19.65 -5.13 8.45
CA TYR A 249 19.31 -5.00 9.87
C TYR A 249 20.46 -5.41 10.80
N GLU A 250 21.05 -6.60 10.57
CA GLU A 250 22.11 -7.15 11.41
C GLU A 250 23.40 -6.33 11.44
N LYS A 251 23.58 -5.41 10.50
CA LYS A 251 24.76 -4.55 10.40
C LYS A 251 24.55 -3.17 11.01
N LEU A 252 23.36 -2.86 11.53
CA LEU A 252 23.01 -1.52 12.02
C LEU A 252 23.53 -1.18 13.41
N ALA A 253 23.87 -2.18 14.23
CA ALA A 253 24.22 -1.96 15.64
C ALA A 253 25.27 -0.85 15.89
N PRO A 254 26.34 -0.70 15.07
CA PRO A 254 27.31 0.38 15.27
C PRO A 254 26.77 1.79 15.00
N TYR A 255 25.71 1.93 14.20
CA TYR A 255 25.22 3.21 13.68
C TYR A 255 23.90 3.66 14.32
N ILE A 256 23.18 2.75 14.99
CA ILE A 256 21.80 2.97 15.41
C ILE A 256 21.63 4.20 16.32
N GLN A 257 22.61 4.51 17.16
CA GLN A 257 22.55 5.69 18.03
C GLN A 257 22.61 7.01 17.24
N ASP A 258 23.46 7.08 16.23
CA ASP A 258 23.57 8.25 15.36
C ASP A 258 22.34 8.37 14.46
N ILE A 259 21.85 7.23 13.95
CA ILE A 259 20.60 7.17 13.17
C ILE A 259 19.41 7.64 14.01
N PHE A 260 19.34 7.25 15.30
CA PHE A 260 18.31 7.76 16.21
C PHE A 260 18.38 9.29 16.33
N ASN A 261 19.57 9.87 16.50
CA ASN A 261 19.69 11.32 16.62
C ASN A 261 19.22 12.06 15.35
N ILE A 262 19.57 11.57 14.16
CA ILE A 262 19.17 12.22 12.90
C ILE A 262 17.68 12.01 12.58
N THR A 263 17.13 10.81 12.83
CA THR A 263 15.70 10.53 12.63
C THR A 263 14.86 11.32 13.62
N ALA A 264 15.23 11.34 14.90
CA ALA A 264 14.55 12.11 15.95
C ALA A 264 14.53 13.61 15.69
N LYS A 265 15.60 14.14 15.09
CA LYS A 265 15.64 15.53 14.66
C LYS A 265 14.71 15.75 13.46
N ALA A 266 14.76 14.85 12.47
CA ALA A 266 13.96 14.96 11.25
C ALA A 266 12.45 14.98 11.56
N VAL A 267 11.98 14.09 12.42
CA VAL A 267 10.56 14.01 12.83
C VAL A 267 10.05 15.30 13.51
N ARG A 268 10.92 15.99 14.26
CA ARG A 268 10.54 17.19 15.02
C ARG A 268 10.67 18.48 14.22
N GLU A 269 11.74 18.62 13.44
CA GLU A 269 12.20 19.91 12.90
C GLU A 269 12.17 20.00 11.37
N ASP A 270 12.04 18.88 10.65
CA ASP A 270 12.18 18.84 9.19
C ASP A 270 10.82 18.94 8.47
N GLU A 271 10.87 19.04 7.14
CA GLU A 271 9.68 19.05 6.30
C GLU A 271 9.03 17.66 6.25
N GLU A 272 7.71 17.64 6.11
CA GLU A 272 6.91 16.42 6.23
C GLU A 272 7.38 15.24 5.38
N PRO A 273 7.73 15.39 4.08
CA PRO A 273 8.25 14.26 3.29
C PRO A 273 9.52 13.63 3.86
N VAL A 274 10.34 14.39 4.59
CA VAL A 274 11.55 13.89 5.25
C VAL A 274 11.21 13.24 6.59
N ALA A 275 10.34 13.88 7.37
CA ALA A 275 9.85 13.35 8.64
C ALA A 275 9.15 11.99 8.47
N LEU A 276 8.34 11.82 7.41
CA LEU A 276 7.69 10.56 7.07
C LEU A 276 8.71 9.43 6.86
N GLN A 277 9.78 9.66 6.10
CA GLN A 277 10.83 8.65 5.90
C GLN A 277 11.64 8.36 7.17
N ALA A 278 11.77 9.34 8.07
CA ALA A 278 12.41 9.13 9.36
C ALA A 278 11.56 8.28 10.31
N ILE A 279 10.22 8.39 10.26
CA ILE A 279 9.31 7.50 10.97
C ILE A 279 9.32 6.11 10.32
N GLU A 280 9.29 6.06 8.99
CA GLU A 280 9.33 4.81 8.21
C GLU A 280 10.54 3.95 8.56
N PHE A 281 11.71 4.56 8.80
CA PHE A 281 12.89 3.82 9.27
C PHE A 281 12.58 3.01 10.54
N TRP A 282 11.88 3.59 11.51
CA TRP A 282 11.51 2.89 12.74
C TRP A 282 10.41 1.86 12.52
N SER A 283 9.46 2.13 11.63
CA SER A 283 8.47 1.13 11.19
C SER A 283 9.16 -0.10 10.60
N SER A 284 10.11 0.09 9.68
CA SER A 284 10.87 -1.01 9.07
C SER A 284 11.67 -1.81 10.10
N ILE A 285 12.29 -1.15 11.09
CA ILE A 285 12.98 -1.89 12.17
C ILE A 285 11.99 -2.70 13.02
N CYS A 286 10.77 -2.19 13.25
CA CYS A 286 9.74 -2.96 13.96
C CYS A 286 9.34 -4.20 13.17
N ASP A 287 9.12 -4.08 11.86
CA ASP A 287 8.74 -5.20 10.99
C ASP A 287 9.83 -6.29 10.99
N GLU A 288 11.10 -5.92 10.80
CA GLU A 288 12.21 -6.86 10.86
C GLU A 288 12.30 -7.56 12.23
N GLU A 289 12.14 -6.82 13.34
CA GLU A 289 12.17 -7.42 14.68
C GLU A 289 10.97 -8.32 14.96
N ILE A 290 9.78 -7.98 14.47
CA ILE A 290 8.58 -8.81 14.58
C ILE A 290 8.80 -10.11 13.82
N ASP A 291 9.23 -10.05 12.55
CA ASP A 291 9.47 -11.23 11.71
C ASP A 291 10.50 -12.17 12.35
N ILE A 292 11.62 -11.63 12.85
CA ILE A 292 12.64 -12.41 13.55
C ILE A 292 12.07 -13.06 14.82
N LEU A 293 11.26 -12.33 15.61
CA LEU A 293 10.70 -12.86 16.86
C LEU A 293 9.63 -13.93 16.61
N GLU A 294 8.84 -13.80 15.56
CA GLU A 294 7.82 -14.77 15.14
C GLU A 294 8.47 -16.05 14.59
N GLU A 295 9.55 -15.94 13.79
CA GLU A 295 10.25 -17.09 13.22
C GLU A 295 10.89 -17.99 14.29
N TYR A 296 11.51 -17.40 15.32
CA TYR A 296 12.23 -18.15 16.36
C TYR A 296 11.41 -18.43 17.64
N GLY A 297 10.12 -18.08 17.65
CA GLY A 297 9.16 -18.51 18.69
C GLY A 297 9.50 -18.10 20.13
N GLY A 298 10.24 -17.00 20.32
CA GLY A 298 10.71 -16.53 21.63
C GLY A 298 11.82 -17.36 22.29
N ASP A 299 12.12 -18.57 21.79
CA ASP A 299 13.24 -19.40 22.21
C ASP A 299 14.43 -19.16 21.26
N PHE A 300 15.05 -17.98 21.40
CA PHE A 300 16.34 -17.68 20.77
C PHE A 300 17.39 -18.68 21.26
N THR A 301 17.61 -19.75 20.50
CA THR A 301 18.74 -20.66 20.72
C THR A 301 19.96 -20.12 19.98
N GLY A 302 21.17 -20.49 20.40
CA GLY A 302 22.41 -20.03 19.77
C GLY A 302 22.62 -20.47 18.32
N ASP A 303 21.62 -21.13 17.71
CA ASP A 303 21.60 -21.63 16.33
C ASP A 303 20.70 -20.78 15.39
N SER A 304 20.15 -19.64 15.84
CA SER A 304 19.42 -18.71 14.95
C SER A 304 20.37 -18.06 13.93
N ASP A 305 20.00 -18.04 12.65
CA ASP A 305 20.81 -17.49 11.56
C ASP A 305 20.88 -15.95 11.59
N ILE A 306 19.85 -15.27 12.14
CA ILE A 306 19.78 -13.81 12.26
C ILE A 306 19.55 -13.41 13.72
N PRO A 307 20.46 -12.63 14.35
CA PRO A 307 20.28 -12.14 15.71
C PRO A 307 19.27 -10.98 15.78
N CYS A 308 18.32 -11.04 16.71
CA CYS A 308 17.50 -9.88 17.09
C CYS A 308 18.29 -8.97 18.04
N PHE A 309 18.55 -7.73 17.62
CA PHE A 309 19.28 -6.75 18.43
C PHE A 309 18.37 -5.97 19.40
N TYR A 310 17.06 -6.09 19.28
CA TYR A 310 16.08 -5.39 20.11
C TYR A 310 16.31 -3.87 20.14
N PHE A 311 16.59 -3.28 18.97
CA PHE A 311 16.76 -1.84 18.79
C PHE A 311 15.51 -1.08 19.24
N ILE A 312 14.31 -1.58 18.94
CA ILE A 312 13.07 -0.92 19.35
C ILE A 312 12.97 -0.89 20.87
N LYS A 313 13.19 -2.04 21.53
CA LYS A 313 13.17 -2.15 23.00
C LYS A 313 14.15 -1.20 23.68
N GLN A 314 15.31 -0.97 23.08
CA GLN A 314 16.31 -0.03 23.58
C GLN A 314 15.91 1.44 23.34
N ALA A 315 15.22 1.73 22.25
CA ALA A 315 14.84 3.08 21.84
C ALA A 315 13.56 3.60 22.51
N ILE A 316 12.69 2.74 23.06
CA ILE A 316 11.37 3.15 23.58
C ILE A 316 11.36 4.35 24.54
N PRO A 317 12.35 4.59 25.44
CA PRO A 317 12.29 5.75 26.33
C PRO A 317 12.31 7.10 25.60
N ALA A 318 12.83 7.14 24.38
CA ALA A 318 12.93 8.35 23.58
C ALA A 318 12.09 8.27 22.28
N LEU A 319 11.91 7.07 21.73
CA LEU A 319 11.08 6.83 20.54
C LEU A 319 9.58 7.03 20.85
N VAL A 320 9.07 6.46 21.94
CA VAL A 320 7.63 6.56 22.26
C VAL A 320 7.20 8.02 22.47
N PRO A 321 7.89 8.84 23.29
CA PRO A 321 7.53 10.26 23.42
C PRO A 321 7.56 11.02 22.08
N MET A 322 8.54 10.72 21.21
CA MET A 322 8.62 11.31 19.88
C MET A 322 7.41 10.96 19.02
N LEU A 323 7.00 9.68 18.99
CA LEU A 323 5.81 9.25 18.25
C LEU A 323 4.54 9.88 18.83
N LEU A 324 4.42 9.98 20.15
CA LEU A 324 3.26 10.65 20.77
C LEU A 324 3.17 12.14 20.43
N GLU A 325 4.30 12.84 20.27
CA GLU A 325 4.34 14.22 19.77
C GLU A 325 3.80 14.35 18.33
N THR A 326 4.04 13.35 17.48
CA THR A 326 3.54 13.35 16.09
C THR A 326 2.02 13.24 16.02
N LEU A 327 1.40 12.54 16.98
CA LEU A 327 -0.06 12.39 17.04
C LEU A 327 -0.78 13.72 17.25
N LEU A 328 -0.11 14.77 17.73
CA LEU A 328 -0.68 16.10 17.92
C LEU A 328 -0.66 16.97 16.65
N LYS A 329 -0.20 16.42 15.51
CA LYS A 329 -0.04 17.14 14.24
C LYS A 329 -1.16 16.81 13.23
N GLN A 330 -2.39 16.55 13.71
CA GLN A 330 -3.52 16.23 12.83
C GLN A 330 -3.94 17.44 11.98
N GLU A 331 -4.31 17.15 10.74
CA GLU A 331 -4.85 18.12 9.79
C GLU A 331 -6.38 18.16 9.85
N GLU A 332 -6.98 19.32 9.67
CA GLU A 332 -8.44 19.50 9.83
C GLU A 332 -9.26 18.86 8.71
N ASP A 333 -8.71 18.79 7.50
CA ASP A 333 -9.38 18.29 6.29
C ASP A 333 -8.97 16.85 5.94
N GLN A 334 -8.32 16.13 6.86
CA GLN A 334 -7.78 14.77 6.60
C GLN A 334 -8.87 13.73 6.25
N ASP A 335 -10.12 13.96 6.65
CA ASP A 335 -11.27 13.10 6.37
C ASP A 335 -11.84 13.28 4.95
N GLN A 336 -11.38 14.28 4.21
CA GLN A 336 -11.81 14.57 2.83
C GLN A 336 -10.95 13.89 1.76
N ASP A 337 -9.73 13.45 2.10
CA ASP A 337 -8.81 12.78 1.18
C ASP A 337 -8.53 11.35 1.66
N GLU A 338 -9.18 10.38 1.01
CA GLU A 338 -8.98 8.95 1.30
C GLU A 338 -7.53 8.46 1.07
N GLY A 339 -6.71 9.23 0.33
CA GLY A 339 -5.30 8.93 0.08
C GLY A 339 -4.32 9.69 0.96
N ALA A 340 -4.80 10.48 1.93
CA ALA A 340 -3.93 11.24 2.82
C ALA A 340 -3.02 10.33 3.65
N TRP A 341 -1.72 10.64 3.65
CA TRP A 341 -0.72 10.01 4.52
C TRP A 341 0.16 11.11 5.11
N ASN A 342 -0.10 11.44 6.37
CA ASN A 342 0.54 12.56 7.08
C ASN A 342 1.33 12.10 8.31
N ILE A 343 2.05 13.03 8.95
CA ILE A 343 2.90 12.74 10.11
C ILE A 343 2.14 12.07 11.26
N ALA A 344 0.89 12.46 11.54
CA ALA A 344 0.11 11.88 12.64
C ALA A 344 -0.27 10.41 12.35
N MET A 345 -0.66 10.11 11.11
CA MET A 345 -0.98 8.73 10.68
C MET A 345 0.27 7.83 10.68
N ALA A 346 1.39 8.32 10.15
CA ALA A 346 2.66 7.60 10.16
C ALA A 346 3.12 7.33 11.61
N GLY A 347 3.02 8.33 12.48
CA GLY A 347 3.32 8.23 13.89
C GLY A 347 2.48 7.21 14.64
N GLY A 348 1.16 7.22 14.43
CA GLY A 348 0.22 6.29 15.05
C GLY A 348 0.39 4.85 14.57
N THR A 349 0.74 4.67 13.30
CA THR A 349 1.06 3.38 12.70
C THR A 349 2.36 2.82 13.28
N CYS A 350 3.41 3.64 13.29
CA CYS A 350 4.70 3.27 13.90
C CYS A 350 4.55 2.97 15.39
N LEU A 351 3.72 3.72 16.14
CA LEU A 351 3.44 3.43 17.55
C LEU A 351 2.79 2.06 17.75
N GLY A 352 1.88 1.66 16.86
CA GLY A 352 1.27 0.33 16.88
C GLY A 352 2.28 -0.78 16.57
N LEU A 353 3.18 -0.57 15.61
CA LEU A 353 4.27 -1.50 15.33
C LEU A 353 5.20 -1.64 16.54
N VAL A 354 5.59 -0.52 17.16
CA VAL A 354 6.38 -0.54 18.41
C VAL A 354 5.65 -1.35 19.50
N ALA A 355 4.33 -1.20 19.63
CA ALA A 355 3.53 -1.95 20.60
C ALA A 355 3.56 -3.47 20.34
N ARG A 356 3.43 -3.87 19.07
CA ARG A 356 3.57 -5.27 18.63
C ARG A 356 4.96 -5.82 18.93
N THR A 357 6.02 -5.06 18.66
CA THR A 357 7.41 -5.50 18.87
C THR A 357 7.77 -5.65 20.35
N VAL A 358 7.38 -4.72 21.23
CA VAL A 358 7.84 -4.71 22.65
C VAL A 358 6.81 -5.21 23.65
N GLY A 359 5.57 -5.41 23.24
CA GLY A 359 4.48 -5.88 24.08
C GLY A 359 4.25 -4.96 25.30
N ASP A 360 4.16 -5.57 26.49
CA ASP A 360 3.82 -4.89 27.75
C ASP A 360 4.70 -3.67 28.09
N ASP A 361 5.93 -3.61 27.57
CA ASP A 361 6.91 -2.57 27.91
C ASP A 361 6.48 -1.17 27.41
N ILE A 362 5.61 -1.07 26.40
CA ILE A 362 5.12 0.21 25.86
C ILE A 362 4.08 0.88 26.77
N VAL A 363 3.28 0.08 27.48
CA VAL A 363 2.12 0.54 28.25
C VAL A 363 2.45 1.66 29.26
N PRO A 364 3.50 1.54 30.12
CA PRO A 364 3.82 2.59 31.09
C PRO A 364 4.31 3.89 30.45
N LEU A 365 4.72 3.88 29.18
CA LEU A 365 5.19 5.06 28.46
C LEU A 365 4.03 5.83 27.80
N VAL A 366 2.99 5.13 27.37
CA VAL A 366 1.85 5.72 26.66
C VAL A 366 0.72 6.16 27.60
N VAL A 367 0.45 5.40 28.68
CA VAL A 367 -0.64 5.72 29.63
C VAL A 367 -0.57 7.15 30.19
N PRO A 368 0.59 7.69 30.61
CA PRO A 368 0.65 9.07 31.11
C PRO A 368 0.22 10.11 30.08
N PHE A 369 0.56 9.91 28.80
CA PHE A 369 0.14 10.80 27.72
C PHE A 369 -1.38 10.75 27.52
N ILE A 370 -1.98 9.57 27.62
CA ILE A 370 -3.45 9.41 27.52
C ILE A 370 -4.12 10.16 28.67
N GLU A 371 -3.72 9.90 29.91
CA GLU A 371 -4.31 10.52 31.10
C GLU A 371 -4.20 12.06 31.08
N GLU A 372 -3.09 12.59 30.57
CA GLU A 372 -2.89 14.03 30.45
C GLU A 372 -3.80 14.67 29.38
N ASN A 373 -3.99 14.02 28.24
CA ASN A 373 -4.55 14.65 27.06
C ASN A 373 -6.05 14.38 26.84
N VAL A 374 -6.57 13.25 27.33
CA VAL A 374 -7.92 12.75 27.00
C VAL A 374 -9.08 13.68 27.43
N THR A 375 -8.84 14.60 28.38
CA THR A 375 -9.85 15.57 28.86
C THR A 375 -9.55 17.02 28.48
N LYS A 376 -8.54 17.26 27.65
CA LYS A 376 -8.13 18.62 27.26
C LYS A 376 -9.19 19.30 26.37
N PRO A 377 -9.27 20.65 26.40
CA PRO A 377 -10.22 21.37 25.57
C PRO A 377 -9.88 21.30 24.07
N ASP A 378 -8.60 21.16 23.71
CA ASP A 378 -8.17 21.00 22.32
C ASP A 378 -8.53 19.59 21.83
N TRP A 379 -9.23 19.52 20.69
CA TRP A 379 -9.64 18.25 20.09
C TRP A 379 -8.44 17.44 19.61
N ARG A 380 -7.36 18.09 19.16
CA ARG A 380 -6.12 17.42 18.74
C ARG A 380 -5.50 16.61 19.87
N GLN A 381 -5.58 17.12 21.10
CA GLN A 381 -5.09 16.40 22.28
C GLN A 381 -5.99 15.21 22.64
N ARG A 382 -7.32 15.41 22.60
CA ARG A 382 -8.27 14.33 22.92
C ARG A 382 -8.23 13.20 21.88
N GLU A 383 -8.14 13.57 20.60
CA GLU A 383 -8.01 12.63 19.49
C GLU A 383 -6.68 11.88 19.63
N ALA A 384 -5.54 12.58 19.79
CA ALA A 384 -4.24 11.94 19.94
C ALA A 384 -4.16 10.97 21.12
N ALA A 385 -4.79 11.30 22.26
CA ALA A 385 -4.88 10.40 23.41
C ALA A 385 -5.66 9.12 23.07
N THR A 386 -6.77 9.27 22.35
CA THR A 386 -7.60 8.14 21.92
C THR A 386 -6.88 7.30 20.87
N TYR A 387 -6.20 7.94 19.91
CA TYR A 387 -5.43 7.28 18.87
C TYR A 387 -4.27 6.48 19.48
N ALA A 388 -3.50 7.09 20.39
CA ALA A 388 -2.42 6.42 21.11
C ALA A 388 -2.93 5.19 21.88
N PHE A 389 -4.09 5.30 22.53
CA PHE A 389 -4.71 4.17 23.23
C PHE A 389 -5.07 3.05 22.26
N GLY A 390 -5.72 3.37 21.14
CA GLY A 390 -6.08 2.38 20.12
C GLY A 390 -4.87 1.72 19.45
N SER A 391 -3.80 2.48 19.19
CA SER A 391 -2.56 1.95 18.59
C SER A 391 -1.90 0.86 19.44
N ILE A 392 -2.00 0.92 20.77
CA ILE A 392 -1.34 -0.05 21.67
C ILE A 392 -2.24 -1.23 22.10
N LEU A 393 -3.42 -1.39 21.50
CA LEU A 393 -4.33 -2.49 21.83
C LEU A 393 -3.88 -3.85 21.27
N GLU A 394 -2.88 -3.85 20.40
CA GLU A 394 -2.26 -5.03 19.82
C GLU A 394 -0.78 -5.06 20.20
N GLY A 395 -0.29 -6.24 20.62
CA GLY A 395 1.06 -6.43 21.12
C GLY A 395 1.11 -6.71 22.63
N PRO A 396 0.73 -5.74 23.51
CA PRO A 396 0.68 -6.00 24.94
C PRO A 396 -0.27 -7.13 25.30
N SER A 397 0.03 -7.81 26.41
CA SER A 397 -0.76 -8.94 26.88
C SER A 397 -2.19 -8.50 27.29
N PRO A 398 -3.21 -9.35 27.06
CA PRO A 398 -4.57 -9.07 27.53
C PRO A 398 -4.64 -8.76 29.04
N ALA A 399 -3.78 -9.41 29.84
CA ALA A 399 -3.69 -9.18 31.28
C ALA A 399 -3.32 -7.72 31.65
N LYS A 400 -2.53 -7.03 30.81
CA LYS A 400 -2.22 -5.61 30.97
C LYS A 400 -3.29 -4.68 30.41
N LEU A 401 -3.88 -5.05 29.27
CA LEU A 401 -4.83 -4.19 28.56
C LEU A 401 -6.23 -4.19 29.18
N ILE A 402 -6.74 -5.34 29.62
CA ILE A 402 -8.10 -5.49 30.14
C ILE A 402 -8.42 -4.52 31.29
N PRO A 403 -7.56 -4.33 32.31
CA PRO A 403 -7.83 -3.35 33.36
C PRO A 403 -7.95 -1.91 32.85
N LEU A 404 -7.11 -1.53 31.88
CA LEU A 404 -7.13 -0.19 31.27
C LEU A 404 -8.42 0.02 30.47
N VAL A 405 -8.79 -0.96 29.64
CA VAL A 405 -10.00 -0.89 28.83
C VAL A 405 -11.26 -0.87 29.70
N ASN A 406 -11.32 -1.63 30.79
CA ASN A 406 -12.45 -1.59 31.71
C ASN A 406 -12.70 -0.19 32.31
N VAL A 407 -11.63 0.58 32.54
CA VAL A 407 -11.74 1.98 33.01
C VAL A 407 -12.14 2.90 31.85
N ALA A 408 -11.54 2.72 30.67
CA ALA A 408 -11.74 3.60 29.52
C ALA A 408 -13.08 3.40 28.78
N LEU A 409 -13.67 2.20 28.81
CA LEU A 409 -14.81 1.83 27.96
C LEU A 409 -15.99 2.79 28.08
N ASN A 410 -16.42 3.10 29.30
CA ASN A 410 -17.52 4.04 29.53
C ASN A 410 -17.20 5.45 29.07
N PHE A 411 -15.94 5.87 29.21
CA PHE A 411 -15.47 7.16 28.71
C PHE A 411 -15.57 7.20 27.18
N MET A 412 -15.05 6.18 26.48
CA MET A 412 -15.08 6.11 25.01
C MET A 412 -16.52 6.04 24.47
N LEU A 413 -17.41 5.24 25.07
CA LEU A 413 -18.83 5.20 24.69
C LEU A 413 -19.49 6.58 24.84
N SER A 414 -19.11 7.35 25.86
CA SER A 414 -19.59 8.72 26.03
C SER A 414 -18.94 9.69 25.05
N ALA A 415 -17.65 9.56 24.75
CA ALA A 415 -16.93 10.44 23.83
C ALA A 415 -17.46 10.28 22.40
N LEU A 416 -17.69 9.05 21.94
CA LEU A 416 -18.24 8.75 20.62
C LEU A 416 -19.58 9.45 20.36
N THR A 417 -20.42 9.61 21.39
CA THR A 417 -21.74 10.24 21.23
C THR A 417 -21.78 11.72 21.59
N LYS A 418 -20.87 12.20 22.44
CA LYS A 418 -20.95 13.55 23.03
C LYS A 418 -19.80 14.48 22.69
N ASP A 419 -18.68 14.00 22.16
CA ASP A 419 -17.59 14.90 21.77
C ASP A 419 -18.07 15.84 20.64
N PRO A 420 -17.77 17.14 20.70
CA PRO A 420 -18.20 18.06 19.65
C PRO A 420 -17.45 17.87 18.31
N ASN A 421 -16.29 17.21 18.31
CA ASN A 421 -15.44 17.09 17.13
C ASN A 421 -15.56 15.70 16.47
N SER A 422 -15.77 15.67 15.15
CA SER A 422 -15.92 14.44 14.36
C SER A 422 -14.65 13.58 14.36
N HIS A 423 -13.46 14.16 14.30
CA HIS A 423 -12.19 13.42 14.34
C HIS A 423 -12.04 12.65 15.65
N VAL A 424 -12.39 13.26 16.80
CA VAL A 424 -12.36 12.55 18.09
C VAL A 424 -13.33 11.38 18.09
N LYS A 425 -14.55 11.56 17.55
CA LYS A 425 -15.56 10.50 17.46
C LYS A 425 -15.11 9.38 16.53
N ASP A 426 -14.56 9.71 15.37
CA ASP A 426 -14.05 8.79 14.36
C ASP A 426 -12.98 7.86 14.96
N THR A 427 -11.94 8.45 15.53
CA THR A 427 -10.87 7.72 16.24
C THR A 427 -11.39 6.94 17.44
N THR A 428 -12.41 7.46 18.15
CA THR A 428 -13.04 6.71 19.26
C THR A 428 -13.78 5.47 18.76
N ALA A 429 -14.53 5.57 17.66
CA ALA A 429 -15.21 4.42 17.05
C ALA A 429 -14.21 3.38 16.54
N TRP A 430 -13.14 3.82 15.87
CA TRP A 430 -12.03 2.96 15.46
C TRP A 430 -11.38 2.24 16.66
N THR A 431 -11.10 2.97 17.74
CA THR A 431 -10.51 2.42 18.97
C THR A 431 -11.42 1.40 19.64
N LEU A 432 -12.74 1.64 19.66
CA LEU A 432 -13.73 0.65 20.12
C LEU A 432 -13.72 -0.60 19.23
N GLY A 433 -13.61 -0.45 17.92
CA GLY A 433 -13.45 -1.57 16.99
C GLY A 433 -12.23 -2.43 17.34
N ARG A 434 -11.07 -1.81 17.58
CA ARG A 434 -9.86 -2.52 18.01
C ARG A 434 -10.02 -3.25 19.35
N ILE A 435 -10.77 -2.67 20.29
CA ILE A 435 -11.08 -3.37 21.55
C ILE A 435 -11.88 -4.65 21.28
N PHE A 436 -12.85 -4.59 20.36
CA PHE A 436 -13.66 -5.75 20.01
C PHE A 436 -12.90 -6.76 19.15
N GLU A 437 -11.92 -6.32 18.38
CA GLU A 437 -11.07 -7.19 17.58
C GLU A 437 -10.07 -7.98 18.43
N PHE A 438 -9.33 -7.32 19.33
CA PHE A 438 -8.21 -7.94 20.03
C PHE A 438 -8.54 -8.44 21.44
N LEU A 439 -9.61 -7.94 22.07
CA LEU A 439 -9.92 -8.19 23.48
C LEU A 439 -11.33 -8.75 23.71
N HIS A 440 -11.95 -9.31 22.67
CA HIS A 440 -13.24 -9.99 22.71
C HIS A 440 -13.18 -11.32 21.94
N GLY A 441 -14.06 -12.27 22.26
CA GLY A 441 -14.06 -13.62 21.67
C GLY A 441 -13.52 -14.72 22.59
N SER A 442 -13.38 -15.92 22.03
CA SER A 442 -12.99 -17.15 22.74
C SER A 442 -11.54 -17.18 23.21
N ALA A 443 -10.70 -16.27 22.69
CA ALA A 443 -9.28 -16.16 23.04
C ALA A 443 -9.00 -15.46 24.39
N VAL A 444 -10.02 -14.88 25.03
CA VAL A 444 -9.86 -14.07 26.25
C VAL A 444 -10.64 -14.65 27.43
N ASP A 445 -9.93 -15.05 28.50
CA ASP A 445 -10.52 -15.65 29.70
C ASP A 445 -11.52 -14.74 30.44
N SER A 446 -11.35 -13.42 30.34
CA SER A 446 -12.22 -12.42 30.97
C SER A 446 -12.77 -11.45 29.92
N PRO A 447 -14.00 -11.67 29.43
CA PRO A 447 -14.54 -10.86 28.34
C PRO A 447 -14.85 -9.43 28.81
N ILE A 448 -14.35 -8.45 28.06
CA ILE A 448 -14.65 -7.02 28.28
C ILE A 448 -16.12 -6.73 28.02
N ILE A 449 -16.70 -7.46 27.06
CA ILE A 449 -18.11 -7.38 26.71
C ILE A 449 -18.89 -8.32 27.60
N THR A 450 -19.76 -7.75 28.42
CA THR A 450 -20.62 -8.46 29.36
C THR A 450 -22.08 -8.24 28.97
N GLN A 451 -22.97 -9.11 29.44
CA GLN A 451 -24.41 -8.91 29.23
C GLN A 451 -24.90 -7.55 29.77
N ALA A 452 -24.23 -7.00 30.80
CA ALA A 452 -24.59 -5.73 31.42
C ALA A 452 -24.23 -4.50 30.56
N ASN A 453 -23.13 -4.55 29.81
CA ASN A 453 -22.70 -3.41 28.98
C ASN A 453 -23.06 -3.59 27.48
N CYS A 454 -23.34 -4.81 27.02
CA CYS A 454 -23.65 -5.11 25.63
C CYS A 454 -24.80 -4.24 25.07
N GLN A 455 -25.90 -4.09 25.81
CA GLN A 455 -27.02 -3.24 25.39
C GLN A 455 -26.58 -1.77 25.18
N GLN A 456 -25.74 -1.23 26.07
CA GLN A 456 -25.26 0.14 25.96
C GLN A 456 -24.33 0.29 24.76
N ILE A 457 -23.43 -0.66 24.55
CA ILE A 457 -22.48 -0.67 23.43
C ILE A 457 -23.25 -0.66 22.10
N VAL A 458 -24.19 -1.61 21.93
CA VAL A 458 -25.00 -1.69 20.71
C VAL A 458 -25.79 -0.39 20.49
N ALA A 459 -26.46 0.12 21.51
CA ALA A 459 -27.22 1.37 21.40
C ALA A 459 -26.34 2.56 20.99
N VAL A 460 -25.12 2.66 21.53
CA VAL A 460 -24.15 3.71 21.17
C VAL A 460 -23.67 3.56 19.72
N LEU A 461 -23.32 2.35 19.29
CA LEU A 461 -22.87 2.10 17.90
C LEU A 461 -23.98 2.42 16.90
N LEU A 462 -25.20 1.92 17.12
CA LEU A 462 -26.34 2.17 16.23
C LEU A 462 -26.74 3.66 16.19
N GLN A 463 -26.57 4.39 17.28
CA GLN A 463 -26.78 5.83 17.27
C GLN A 463 -25.68 6.56 16.49
N SER A 464 -24.43 6.11 16.58
CA SER A 464 -23.27 6.73 15.93
C SER A 464 -23.24 6.48 14.41
N MET A 465 -23.88 5.40 13.94
CA MET A 465 -24.13 5.16 12.51
C MET A 465 -24.97 6.25 11.81
N LYS A 466 -25.58 7.16 12.57
CA LYS A 466 -26.35 8.31 12.06
C LYS A 466 -25.53 9.61 12.02
N ASP A 467 -24.28 9.57 12.47
CA ASP A 467 -23.36 10.73 12.47
C ASP A 467 -22.71 10.91 11.09
N THR A 468 -21.71 11.79 10.96
CA THR A 468 -21.00 12.03 9.70
C THR A 468 -20.41 10.74 9.09
N PRO A 469 -20.22 10.67 7.75
CA PRO A 469 -19.87 9.42 7.07
C PRO A 469 -18.64 8.69 7.61
N ASN A 470 -17.56 9.40 7.95
CA ASN A 470 -16.37 8.85 8.58
C ASN A 470 -16.68 8.16 9.92
N VAL A 471 -17.35 8.87 10.84
CA VAL A 471 -17.74 8.32 12.15
C VAL A 471 -18.68 7.12 11.99
N ALA A 472 -19.63 7.20 11.07
CA ALA A 472 -20.57 6.12 10.81
C ALA A 472 -19.88 4.88 10.23
N GLU A 473 -18.88 5.06 9.37
CA GLU A 473 -18.09 3.97 8.80
C GLU A 473 -17.30 3.24 9.91
N LYS A 474 -16.62 3.97 10.79
CA LYS A 474 -15.95 3.38 11.95
C LYS A 474 -16.92 2.73 12.94
N ALA A 475 -18.12 3.27 13.12
CA ALA A 475 -19.15 2.64 13.94
C ALA A 475 -19.66 1.32 13.34
N CYS A 476 -19.78 1.23 12.01
CA CYS A 476 -20.01 -0.03 11.29
C CYS A 476 -18.87 -1.02 11.53
N GLY A 477 -17.60 -0.62 11.31
CA GLY A 477 -16.44 -1.47 11.57
C GLY A 477 -16.34 -1.95 13.03
N ALA A 478 -16.68 -1.10 14.01
CA ALA A 478 -16.74 -1.53 15.40
C ALA A 478 -17.85 -2.57 15.64
N LEU A 479 -19.02 -2.41 15.03
CA LEU A 479 -20.07 -3.43 15.12
C LEU A 479 -19.66 -4.74 14.43
N TYR A 480 -18.91 -4.68 13.32
CA TYR A 480 -18.36 -5.84 12.62
C TYR A 480 -17.56 -6.71 13.59
N PHE A 481 -16.55 -6.14 14.25
CA PHE A 481 -15.71 -6.89 15.20
C PHE A 481 -16.47 -7.34 16.45
N LEU A 482 -17.45 -6.54 16.90
CA LEU A 482 -18.33 -6.97 17.99
C LEU A 482 -19.16 -8.21 17.61
N ALA A 483 -19.64 -8.30 16.37
CA ALA A 483 -20.36 -9.48 15.89
C ALA A 483 -19.44 -10.69 15.74
N GLN A 484 -18.25 -10.48 15.15
CA GLN A 484 -17.24 -11.51 14.92
C GLN A 484 -16.81 -12.21 16.21
N GLY A 485 -16.61 -11.46 17.31
CA GLY A 485 -16.26 -12.05 18.60
C GLY A 485 -17.33 -13.00 19.19
N TYR A 486 -18.52 -13.09 18.58
CA TYR A 486 -19.55 -14.06 18.94
C TYR A 486 -19.73 -15.21 17.93
N GLU A 487 -18.86 -15.36 16.92
CA GLU A 487 -18.98 -16.39 15.88
C GLU A 487 -19.03 -17.82 16.44
N GLU A 488 -18.23 -18.13 17.46
CA GLU A 488 -18.13 -19.46 18.07
C GLU A 488 -19.09 -19.69 19.25
N VAL A 489 -19.99 -18.75 19.52
CA VAL A 489 -20.93 -18.90 20.63
C VAL A 489 -21.97 -19.98 20.31
N GLY A 490 -22.46 -20.66 21.35
CA GLY A 490 -23.51 -21.66 21.25
C GLY A 490 -24.84 -21.12 20.67
N PRO A 491 -25.97 -21.79 20.91
CA PRO A 491 -27.22 -21.55 20.16
C PRO A 491 -27.84 -20.15 20.32
N SER A 492 -27.36 -19.32 21.26
CA SER A 492 -27.83 -17.96 21.49
C SER A 492 -26.66 -17.04 21.83
N SER A 493 -26.62 -15.87 21.19
CA SER A 493 -25.61 -14.83 21.38
C SER A 493 -26.17 -13.65 22.18
N PRO A 494 -25.35 -12.92 22.97
CA PRO A 494 -25.75 -11.64 23.56
C PRO A 494 -26.27 -10.60 22.54
N LEU A 495 -25.95 -10.76 21.25
CA LEU A 495 -26.47 -9.91 20.17
C LEU A 495 -27.86 -10.35 19.66
N THR A 496 -28.31 -11.57 19.94
CA THR A 496 -29.61 -12.08 19.46
C THR A 496 -30.78 -11.12 19.74
N PRO A 497 -30.93 -10.51 20.93
CA PRO A 497 -32.04 -9.59 21.21
C PRO A 497 -32.02 -8.31 20.35
N PHE A 498 -30.84 -7.93 19.83
CA PHE A 498 -30.63 -6.70 19.07
C PHE A 498 -30.52 -6.93 17.56
N PHE A 499 -30.51 -8.18 17.11
CA PHE A 499 -30.26 -8.56 15.72
C PHE A 499 -31.15 -7.80 14.73
N GLN A 500 -32.45 -7.72 14.99
CA GLN A 500 -33.39 -7.02 14.13
C GLN A 500 -33.09 -5.51 14.04
N GLU A 501 -32.76 -4.88 15.17
CA GLU A 501 -32.45 -3.44 15.22
C GLU A 501 -31.12 -3.12 14.52
N ILE A 502 -30.13 -4.00 14.70
CA ILE A 502 -28.83 -3.93 14.02
C ILE A 502 -29.02 -3.98 12.50
N VAL A 503 -29.70 -5.01 12.01
CA VAL A 503 -29.94 -5.20 10.57
C VAL A 503 -30.69 -4.02 9.98
N GLN A 504 -31.75 -3.55 10.64
CA GLN A 504 -32.51 -2.39 10.18
C GLN A 504 -31.67 -1.12 10.13
N SER A 505 -30.78 -0.93 11.11
CA SER A 505 -29.89 0.24 11.16
C SER A 505 -28.86 0.20 10.03
N LEU A 506 -28.24 -0.96 9.78
CA LEU A 506 -27.28 -1.15 8.68
C LEU A 506 -27.94 -0.90 7.31
N LEU A 507 -29.13 -1.44 7.07
CA LEU A 507 -29.90 -1.14 5.86
C LEU A 507 -30.28 0.35 5.75
N THR A 508 -30.53 1.02 6.88
CA THR A 508 -30.77 2.47 6.85
C THR A 508 -29.50 3.23 6.44
N VAL A 509 -28.33 2.78 6.89
CA VAL A 509 -27.04 3.37 6.52
C VAL A 509 -26.75 3.21 5.02
N THR A 510 -27.01 2.03 4.43
CA THR A 510 -26.75 1.78 2.99
C THR A 510 -27.57 2.71 2.08
N HIS A 511 -28.71 3.21 2.57
CA HIS A 511 -29.62 4.12 1.88
C HIS A 511 -29.42 5.61 2.20
N ARG A 512 -28.44 6.00 3.03
CA ARG A 512 -28.17 7.42 3.28
C ARG A 512 -27.75 8.13 1.99
N GLU A 513 -28.04 9.43 1.90
CA GLU A 513 -27.67 10.26 0.76
C GLU A 513 -26.14 10.37 0.61
N ASP A 514 -25.44 10.42 1.74
CA ASP A 514 -23.99 10.50 1.88
C ASP A 514 -23.32 9.12 2.05
N ALA A 515 -24.04 8.01 1.83
CA ALA A 515 -23.51 6.66 2.00
C ALA A 515 -22.29 6.33 1.10
N ARG A 516 -22.00 7.18 0.12
CA ARG A 516 -20.85 7.01 -0.79
C ARG A 516 -19.58 7.66 -0.29
N GLU A 517 -19.69 8.54 0.71
CA GLU A 517 -18.54 9.20 1.32
C GLU A 517 -17.86 8.23 2.31
N SER A 518 -16.53 8.34 2.42
CA SER A 518 -15.71 7.54 3.34
C SER A 518 -15.95 6.03 3.26
N ARG A 519 -16.38 5.51 2.10
CA ARG A 519 -16.74 4.08 1.88
C ARG A 519 -17.84 3.55 2.82
N LEU A 520 -18.68 4.42 3.36
CA LEU A 520 -19.71 4.07 4.36
C LEU A 520 -20.64 2.93 3.92
N ARG A 521 -21.11 2.95 2.66
CA ARG A 521 -21.99 1.91 2.11
C ARG A 521 -21.30 0.54 2.08
N THR A 522 -20.04 0.51 1.69
CA THR A 522 -19.24 -0.73 1.65
C THR A 522 -19.10 -1.29 3.06
N ALA A 523 -18.67 -0.46 4.02
CA ALA A 523 -18.57 -0.86 5.42
C ALA A 523 -19.90 -1.34 6.01
N ALA A 524 -21.02 -0.71 5.68
CA ALA A 524 -22.34 -1.12 6.14
C ALA A 524 -22.75 -2.50 5.59
N TYR A 525 -22.50 -2.79 4.32
CA TYR A 525 -22.75 -4.11 3.73
C TYR A 525 -21.80 -5.18 4.26
N GLU A 526 -20.51 -4.88 4.44
CA GLU A 526 -19.55 -5.79 5.06
C GLU A 526 -19.93 -6.13 6.51
N THR A 527 -20.35 -5.13 7.27
CA THR A 527 -20.86 -5.32 8.64
C THR A 527 -22.14 -6.16 8.65
N LEU A 528 -23.06 -5.91 7.72
CA LEU A 528 -24.28 -6.73 7.58
C LEU A 528 -23.93 -8.19 7.27
N ASN A 529 -22.96 -8.41 6.39
CA ASN A 529 -22.47 -9.74 6.04
C ASN A 529 -21.92 -10.46 7.27
N GLU A 530 -21.10 -9.79 8.08
CA GLU A 530 -20.55 -10.38 9.30
C GLU A 530 -21.62 -10.70 10.34
N VAL A 531 -22.55 -9.77 10.58
CA VAL A 531 -23.71 -10.01 11.46
C VAL A 531 -24.50 -11.24 11.00
N VAL A 532 -24.68 -11.43 9.69
CA VAL A 532 -25.32 -12.63 9.13
C VAL A 532 -24.46 -13.88 9.32
N ARG A 533 -23.14 -13.83 9.11
CA ARG A 533 -22.23 -14.97 9.35
C ARG A 533 -22.31 -15.44 10.80
N CYS A 534 -22.23 -14.50 11.73
CA CYS A 534 -22.28 -14.75 13.18
C CYS A 534 -23.71 -14.97 13.72
N SER A 535 -24.74 -15.01 12.86
CA SER A 535 -26.11 -15.26 13.29
C SER A 535 -26.29 -16.69 13.84
N THR A 536 -27.21 -16.88 14.77
CA THR A 536 -27.55 -18.16 15.39
C THR A 536 -28.83 -18.76 14.80
N ASP A 537 -29.15 -20.00 15.16
CA ASP A 537 -30.41 -20.65 14.79
C ASP A 537 -31.65 -19.83 15.23
N GLU A 538 -31.56 -19.13 16.37
CA GLU A 538 -32.63 -18.25 16.87
C GLU A 538 -32.89 -17.05 15.96
N THR A 539 -31.83 -16.52 15.34
CA THR A 539 -31.90 -15.37 14.43
C THR A 539 -32.12 -15.76 12.97
N ALA A 540 -32.04 -17.05 12.63
CA ALA A 540 -32.18 -17.54 11.26
C ALA A 540 -33.50 -17.13 10.57
N PRO A 541 -34.67 -17.08 11.25
CA PRO A 541 -35.90 -16.54 10.66
C PRO A 541 -35.79 -15.07 10.26
N LEU A 542 -34.98 -14.28 10.98
CA LEU A 542 -34.73 -12.86 10.66
C LEU A 542 -33.80 -12.74 9.46
N VAL A 543 -32.78 -13.61 9.35
CA VAL A 543 -31.92 -13.69 8.15
C VAL A 543 -32.74 -14.05 6.91
N LEU A 544 -33.70 -14.97 7.04
CA LEU A 544 -34.58 -15.33 5.93
C LEU A 544 -35.44 -14.14 5.45
N GLN A 545 -35.82 -13.22 6.34
CA GLN A 545 -36.55 -12.00 5.96
C GLN A 545 -35.70 -11.02 5.15
N LEU A 546 -34.36 -11.11 5.20
CA LEU A 546 -33.46 -10.27 4.41
C LEU A 546 -33.40 -10.68 2.94
N VAL A 547 -33.57 -11.97 2.64
CA VAL A 547 -33.52 -12.51 1.27
C VAL A 547 -34.37 -11.69 0.28
N PRO A 548 -35.68 -11.49 0.50
CA PRO A 548 -36.49 -10.70 -0.44
C PRO A 548 -36.10 -9.22 -0.50
N VAL A 549 -35.55 -8.65 0.57
CA VAL A 549 -35.10 -7.25 0.60
C VAL A 549 -33.91 -7.07 -0.34
N ILE A 550 -32.86 -7.86 -0.16
CA ILE A 550 -31.63 -7.77 -0.97
C ILE A 550 -31.90 -8.15 -2.44
N ILE A 551 -32.75 -9.16 -2.69
CA ILE A 551 -33.21 -9.50 -4.04
C ILE A 551 -33.88 -8.29 -4.71
N MET A 552 -34.78 -7.61 -4.01
CA MET A 552 -35.50 -6.46 -4.54
C MET A 552 -34.53 -5.30 -4.84
N GLU A 553 -33.56 -5.06 -3.97
CA GLU A 553 -32.53 -4.05 -4.22
C GLU A 553 -31.69 -4.38 -5.46
N LEU A 554 -31.22 -5.63 -5.59
CA LEU A 554 -30.46 -6.07 -6.75
C LEU A 554 -31.27 -5.94 -8.04
N HIS A 555 -32.55 -6.35 -8.00
CA HIS A 555 -33.48 -6.20 -9.11
C HIS A 555 -33.60 -4.73 -9.56
N ASN A 556 -33.78 -3.80 -8.61
CA ASN A 556 -33.88 -2.37 -8.91
C ASN A 556 -32.61 -1.82 -9.58
N THR A 557 -31.43 -2.38 -9.25
CA THR A 557 -30.19 -2.01 -9.95
C THR A 557 -30.14 -2.51 -11.39
N VAL A 558 -30.84 -3.59 -11.74
CA VAL A 558 -30.82 -4.16 -13.10
C VAL A 558 -31.81 -3.45 -14.02
N GLU A 559 -32.94 -2.97 -13.49
CA GLU A 559 -33.99 -2.29 -14.29
C GLU A 559 -33.69 -0.82 -14.65
N GLY A 560 -32.72 -0.18 -13.97
CA GLY A 560 -32.38 1.23 -14.20
C GLY A 560 -31.78 1.50 -15.59
N GLN A 561 -32.48 2.24 -16.46
CA GLN A 561 -32.02 2.58 -17.82
C GLN A 561 -31.45 4.00 -17.96
N LYS A 562 -30.38 4.11 -18.77
CA LYS A 562 -29.67 5.34 -19.21
C LYS A 562 -28.94 6.11 -18.10
N LEU A 563 -27.92 5.48 -17.55
CA LEU A 563 -26.95 6.12 -16.68
C LEU A 563 -25.77 6.70 -17.46
N SER A 564 -25.22 7.80 -16.96
CA SER A 564 -23.89 8.28 -17.34
C SER A 564 -22.81 7.24 -17.03
N SER A 565 -21.58 7.43 -17.53
CA SER A 565 -20.48 6.47 -17.28
C SER A 565 -20.18 6.33 -15.78
N ASP A 566 -20.19 7.45 -15.06
CA ASP A 566 -19.92 7.53 -13.62
C ASP A 566 -21.05 6.88 -12.79
N GLU A 567 -22.31 7.13 -13.14
CA GLU A 567 -23.44 6.47 -12.49
C GLU A 567 -23.48 4.95 -12.73
N ARG A 568 -23.00 4.49 -13.89
CA ARG A 568 -22.89 3.05 -14.20
C ARG A 568 -21.83 2.36 -13.36
N GLU A 569 -20.69 3.01 -13.13
CA GLU A 569 -19.65 2.49 -12.24
C GLU A 569 -20.18 2.35 -10.81
N LYS A 570 -20.85 3.40 -10.32
CA LYS A 570 -21.52 3.39 -9.00
C LYS A 570 -22.61 2.32 -8.86
N GLN A 571 -23.36 2.07 -9.92
CA GLN A 571 -24.36 1.01 -9.95
C GLN A 571 -23.70 -0.38 -9.96
N SER A 572 -22.59 -0.53 -10.68
CA SER A 572 -21.81 -1.77 -10.74
C SER A 572 -21.24 -2.11 -9.36
N GLU A 573 -20.66 -1.14 -8.66
CA GLU A 573 -20.19 -1.31 -7.29
C GLU A 573 -21.30 -1.80 -6.34
N LEU A 574 -22.47 -1.16 -6.38
CA LEU A 574 -23.62 -1.58 -5.58
C LEU A 574 -24.07 -3.01 -5.91
N GLN A 575 -24.06 -3.40 -7.19
CA GLN A 575 -24.36 -4.78 -7.59
C GLN A 575 -23.37 -5.79 -7.02
N GLY A 576 -22.08 -5.45 -6.99
CA GLY A 576 -21.06 -6.26 -6.32
C GLY A 576 -21.39 -6.47 -4.85
N LEU A 577 -21.67 -5.38 -4.11
CA LEU A 577 -22.01 -5.44 -2.68
C LEU A 577 -23.27 -6.29 -2.42
N LEU A 578 -24.31 -6.14 -3.25
CA LEU A 578 -25.56 -6.91 -3.13
C LEU A 578 -25.36 -8.39 -3.48
N CYS A 579 -24.54 -8.70 -4.48
CA CYS A 579 -24.15 -10.08 -4.81
C CYS A 579 -23.40 -10.73 -3.65
N GLY A 580 -22.40 -10.05 -3.08
CA GLY A 580 -21.67 -10.52 -1.91
C GLY A 580 -22.57 -10.71 -0.69
N CYS A 581 -23.54 -9.81 -0.49
CA CYS A 581 -24.53 -9.96 0.59
C CYS A 581 -25.43 -11.20 0.39
N LEU A 582 -25.93 -11.42 -0.83
CA LEU A 582 -26.68 -12.63 -1.15
C LEU A 582 -25.81 -13.88 -0.96
N GLN A 583 -24.55 -13.88 -1.40
CA GLN A 583 -23.63 -15.00 -1.20
C GLN A 583 -23.58 -15.43 0.27
N VAL A 584 -23.38 -14.47 1.18
CA VAL A 584 -23.27 -14.75 2.61
C VAL A 584 -24.58 -15.27 3.20
N ILE A 585 -25.71 -14.67 2.82
CA ILE A 585 -27.04 -15.15 3.23
C ILE A 585 -27.29 -16.58 2.73
N ILE A 586 -26.91 -16.88 1.49
CA ILE A 586 -27.04 -18.21 0.88
C ILE A 586 -26.20 -19.23 1.65
N GLN A 587 -24.95 -18.91 1.94
CA GLN A 587 -24.06 -19.80 2.70
C GLN A 587 -24.62 -20.08 4.09
N LYS A 588 -25.10 -19.05 4.79
CA LYS A 588 -25.62 -19.19 6.16
C LYS A 588 -26.93 -19.97 6.21
N LEU A 589 -27.89 -19.67 5.34
CA LEU A 589 -29.17 -20.36 5.31
C LEU A 589 -29.06 -21.76 4.68
N GLY A 590 -28.10 -21.98 3.80
CA GLY A 590 -27.84 -23.25 3.13
C GLY A 590 -27.13 -24.28 4.00
N SER A 591 -26.45 -23.87 5.07
CA SER A 591 -25.73 -24.77 5.97
C SER A 591 -26.65 -25.53 6.95
N SER A 592 -27.87 -25.05 7.19
CA SER A 592 -28.87 -25.68 8.07
C SER A 592 -30.05 -26.25 7.29
N GLU A 593 -30.37 -27.53 7.50
CA GLU A 593 -31.48 -28.22 6.82
C GLU A 593 -32.84 -27.54 7.06
N SER A 594 -33.02 -26.93 8.24
CA SER A 594 -34.28 -26.26 8.62
C SER A 594 -34.58 -24.99 7.81
N THR A 595 -33.54 -24.26 7.42
CA THR A 595 -33.63 -23.00 6.66
C THR A 595 -33.43 -23.21 5.17
N LYS A 596 -32.67 -24.23 4.79
CA LYS A 596 -32.33 -24.56 3.41
C LYS A 596 -33.57 -24.70 2.53
N TYR A 597 -34.58 -25.47 2.95
CA TYR A 597 -35.80 -25.64 2.16
C TYR A 597 -36.58 -24.34 1.95
N LEU A 598 -36.61 -23.47 2.96
CA LEU A 598 -37.30 -22.18 2.88
C LEU A 598 -36.56 -21.22 1.96
N PHE A 599 -35.23 -21.16 2.08
CA PHE A 599 -34.37 -20.35 1.25
C PHE A 599 -34.42 -20.76 -0.24
N LEU A 600 -34.45 -22.07 -0.52
CA LEU A 600 -34.44 -22.59 -1.90
C LEU A 600 -35.64 -22.15 -2.75
N GLN A 601 -36.73 -21.67 -2.13
CA GLN A 601 -37.87 -21.08 -2.84
C GLN A 601 -37.49 -19.82 -3.64
N TYR A 602 -36.40 -19.14 -3.24
CA TYR A 602 -35.90 -17.94 -3.91
C TYR A 602 -34.82 -18.24 -4.96
N ALA A 603 -34.37 -19.50 -5.09
CA ALA A 603 -33.20 -19.87 -5.89
C ALA A 603 -33.35 -19.48 -7.38
N ASP A 604 -34.53 -19.68 -7.98
CA ASP A 604 -34.77 -19.35 -9.39
C ASP A 604 -34.70 -17.83 -9.63
N GLN A 605 -35.25 -17.04 -8.70
CA GLN A 605 -35.23 -15.57 -8.77
C GLN A 605 -33.81 -15.03 -8.60
N ILE A 606 -33.07 -15.55 -7.62
CA ILE A 606 -31.68 -15.19 -7.36
C ILE A 606 -30.80 -15.49 -8.58
N MET A 607 -30.92 -16.70 -9.16
CA MET A 607 -30.12 -17.08 -10.31
C MET A 607 -30.43 -16.21 -11.53
N GLY A 608 -31.71 -15.89 -11.77
CA GLY A 608 -32.10 -14.96 -12.84
C GLY A 608 -31.48 -13.57 -12.69
N LEU A 609 -31.35 -13.07 -11.46
CA LEU A 609 -30.69 -11.80 -11.17
C LEU A 609 -29.18 -11.87 -11.39
N PHE A 610 -28.50 -12.90 -10.88
CA PHE A 610 -27.05 -13.06 -11.11
C PHE A 610 -26.70 -13.17 -12.59
N LEU A 611 -27.50 -13.89 -13.38
CA LEU A 611 -27.33 -13.93 -14.83
C LEU A 611 -27.53 -12.57 -15.48
N SER A 612 -28.45 -11.76 -14.97
CA SER A 612 -28.68 -10.39 -15.46
C SER A 612 -27.53 -9.44 -15.10
N VAL A 613 -26.86 -9.66 -13.97
CA VAL A 613 -25.68 -8.88 -13.54
C VAL A 613 -24.51 -9.05 -14.52
N PHE A 614 -24.36 -10.20 -15.20
CA PHE A 614 -23.34 -10.36 -16.25
C PHE A 614 -23.54 -9.47 -17.49
N ALA A 615 -24.68 -8.78 -17.61
CA ALA A 615 -24.85 -7.74 -18.61
C ALA A 615 -24.02 -6.48 -18.29
N CYS A 616 -23.55 -6.33 -17.04
CA CYS A 616 -22.65 -5.26 -16.64
C CYS A 616 -21.27 -5.43 -17.28
N ARG A 617 -20.53 -4.34 -17.43
CA ARG A 617 -19.18 -4.37 -18.02
C ARG A 617 -18.12 -4.15 -16.95
N SER A 618 -18.23 -4.89 -15.85
CA SER A 618 -17.29 -4.82 -14.74
C SER A 618 -16.82 -6.22 -14.34
N ALA A 619 -15.50 -6.45 -14.39
CA ALA A 619 -14.91 -7.73 -14.07
C ALA A 619 -15.06 -8.08 -12.57
N THR A 620 -14.95 -7.09 -11.68
CA THR A 620 -15.08 -7.29 -10.23
C THR A 620 -16.50 -7.72 -9.85
N VAL A 621 -17.51 -7.14 -10.48
CA VAL A 621 -18.92 -7.51 -10.24
C VAL A 621 -19.21 -8.92 -10.75
N HIS A 622 -18.58 -9.32 -11.86
CA HIS A 622 -18.71 -10.68 -12.37
C HIS A 622 -18.12 -11.71 -11.41
N GLU A 623 -17.00 -11.38 -10.76
CA GLU A 623 -16.38 -12.22 -9.75
C GLU A 623 -17.31 -12.44 -8.55
N GLU A 624 -17.86 -11.36 -7.98
CA GLU A 624 -18.83 -11.43 -6.89
C GLU A 624 -20.09 -12.25 -7.27
N ALA A 625 -20.64 -12.01 -8.47
CA ALA A 625 -21.76 -12.78 -8.97
C ALA A 625 -21.41 -14.27 -9.13
N MET A 626 -20.22 -14.61 -9.62
CA MET A 626 -19.75 -15.98 -9.75
C MET A 626 -19.57 -16.67 -8.38
N LEU A 627 -19.03 -15.98 -7.39
CA LEU A 627 -18.91 -16.49 -6.02
C LEU A 627 -20.28 -16.76 -5.41
N ALA A 628 -21.23 -15.84 -5.61
CA ALA A 628 -22.62 -16.00 -5.16
C ALA A 628 -23.34 -17.16 -5.87
N ILE A 629 -23.12 -17.34 -7.18
CA ILE A 629 -23.60 -18.52 -7.93
C ILE A 629 -22.97 -19.81 -7.37
N GLY A 630 -21.68 -19.80 -7.05
CA GLY A 630 -20.99 -20.93 -6.44
C GLY A 630 -21.60 -21.32 -5.09
N ALA A 631 -21.91 -20.34 -4.24
CA ALA A 631 -22.63 -20.56 -2.99
C ALA A 631 -24.03 -21.14 -3.23
N LEU A 632 -24.77 -20.62 -4.21
CA LEU A 632 -26.09 -21.14 -4.59
C LEU A 632 -26.00 -22.59 -5.07
N ALA A 633 -25.03 -22.91 -5.93
CA ALA A 633 -24.79 -24.26 -6.44
C ALA A 633 -24.52 -25.26 -5.31
N TYR A 634 -23.68 -24.86 -4.34
CA TYR A 634 -23.42 -25.67 -3.15
C TYR A 634 -24.69 -25.93 -2.32
N ALA A 635 -25.50 -24.89 -2.10
CA ALA A 635 -26.75 -25.01 -1.35
C ALA A 635 -27.82 -25.85 -2.08
N THR A 636 -27.95 -25.73 -3.40
CA THR A 636 -28.92 -26.49 -4.21
C THR A 636 -28.50 -27.93 -4.50
N GLY A 637 -27.19 -28.22 -4.49
CA GLY A 637 -26.67 -29.53 -4.84
C GLY A 637 -27.05 -29.95 -6.28
N PRO A 638 -27.48 -31.20 -6.52
CA PRO A 638 -27.81 -31.70 -7.86
C PRO A 638 -28.90 -30.89 -8.59
N ASP A 639 -29.80 -30.24 -7.86
CA ASP A 639 -30.88 -29.43 -8.43
C ASP A 639 -30.38 -28.15 -9.11
N PHE A 640 -29.09 -27.81 -8.95
CA PHE A 640 -28.46 -26.70 -9.69
C PHE A 640 -28.45 -26.93 -11.21
N ALA A 641 -28.48 -28.19 -11.67
CA ALA A 641 -28.35 -28.56 -13.08
C ALA A 641 -29.44 -28.00 -14.01
N LYS A 642 -30.49 -27.38 -13.46
CA LYS A 642 -31.56 -26.74 -14.22
C LYS A 642 -31.20 -25.34 -14.75
N TYR A 643 -30.14 -24.72 -14.22
CA TYR A 643 -29.60 -23.43 -14.63
C TYR A 643 -28.40 -23.63 -15.56
#